data_AF-A0A2D8UD75-F1
#
_entry.id   AF-A0A2D8UD75-F1
#
_cell.length_a   1.000
_cell.length_b   1.000
_cell.length_c   1.000
_cell.angle_alpha   90.00
_cell.angle_beta   90.00
_cell.angle_gamma   90.00
#
_symmetry.space_group_name_H-M   'P 1'
#
loop_
_entity.id
_entity.type
_entity.pdbx_description
1 polymer ?
#
loop_
_entity_poly.entity_id
_entity_poly.type
_entity_poly.pdbx_seq_one_letter_code
_entity_poly.pdbx_strand_id
1 'polypeptide(L)'
;MFDTLVKKIFGSQSEREYKKSLPTVEMVNKLSDQMNNLSDNELQLKTNNFRQQLRHRVEKQSDRIKEIEIELTNDLEHEIRDQLNDELDDLERSCREHEVEFLNEIMPEAFAMVKEACRRLQGRQWDRAGETVSWEMIPYDVQIFGGLMLHNGKIAEMATGEGKTLVATMPLFLNAIPGRGTHLITHNEYLARRDGMWMGPLFNFLGLSVGIIQDIHQTGHDAFLLPRAEGSPAEFKWQTVGHKQAYEADIVYATCSQIGFDYLRDNMSVRTEDVMQRAFNYAIVDEADSILIDDARTPLILSGPVPDSTNQYSQMKPLVQKLIRAQTALANKVVSEAEKQARAEGEYEYELGIELLKATRGAPKNRRLMKVLQEEGVKKLINRVEADYMRDKNMSAIDEQLFFVVDERANTIDLTEKGRDLLSPDEQALFILPDISLEIDAIRKDENIDSENRQVKEEECHRTYAEKSEAVHNINQLMKAYTLFEKDVQYMVSDDGRVVIIDESTGRPQPGRRFSDGLHQALEAKEGVKLQHETQTIATITLQNLFRMYKKLSGMTGTAETEAGELWEIYKLDVTVIPTNRPIRRVDHEDLIYRTRKEKFQAIIDEVARLHEKKLPVLVGTASVEASELLSRMMTRRGIKHQLLNARYHEKEAQIVTDAGLSGAVTIATNMAGRGTDIKLAPDVIRIEREIIDSKKTLDDKLSSHKTLRQHLIEEPSGLQVIGTERHEARRIDRQLRGRSGRQGDPGSSRFFLSLEDDLMRLFGSDRIASVMDRLGAEEGEVIEHSMVTKSIERAQKKVEARNFEVRKHVLDYDDVMNQQRQVIYNRRRDILERESAHELLQEMISEWIDNLIHDHAGAEKHPEEWDWEAMEIDFGSTFYTGFNLTSKERGEISNEQLRESLVNTAEAAYQRRLNVVGVDTFREIEKAISLHTIDLCWQEHLQEIDELKDGIGFVGVGGKNPLIEYKKGAFSIFEDLIDRINHDTLKNLFQLRIDTDTSQFGQPPTPQNYREEHRDSTNMAFRSMDTAVASPGNSTQGGLPLSKSNRDPEQLTASGPGNSGEKQHKQPIRVDPKVGRNETCPCGSGKKFKRCCGINS
;
A
#
# COMPACT_ATOMS: atom_id res chain seq x y z
N MET A 1 -31.27 -16.84 -21.60
CA MET A 1 -32.42 -16.50 -22.49
C MET A 1 -33.65 -16.13 -21.68
N PHE A 2 -33.94 -16.81 -20.57
CA PHE A 2 -35.00 -16.41 -19.63
C PHE A 2 -34.71 -15.02 -19.01
N ASP A 3 -33.49 -14.78 -18.51
CA ASP A 3 -33.10 -13.48 -17.92
C ASP A 3 -33.21 -12.30 -18.88
N THR A 4 -32.93 -12.50 -20.17
CA THR A 4 -33.08 -11.46 -21.19
C THR A 4 -34.55 -11.15 -21.51
N LEU A 5 -35.47 -12.06 -21.20
CA LEU A 5 -36.91 -11.80 -21.23
C LEU A 5 -37.35 -11.08 -19.93
N VAL A 6 -36.89 -11.56 -18.77
CA VAL A 6 -37.20 -10.97 -17.45
C VAL A 6 -36.68 -9.53 -17.34
N LYS A 7 -35.43 -9.25 -17.74
CA LYS A 7 -34.89 -7.88 -17.81
C LYS A 7 -35.69 -6.99 -18.77
N LYS A 8 -36.22 -7.52 -19.88
CA LYS A 8 -37.09 -6.75 -20.81
C LYS A 8 -38.48 -6.45 -20.27
N ILE A 9 -39.04 -7.30 -19.42
CA ILE A 9 -40.42 -7.16 -18.89
C ILE A 9 -40.43 -6.38 -17.57
N PHE A 10 -39.47 -6.61 -16.68
CA PHE A 10 -39.43 -6.07 -15.32
C PHE A 10 -38.27 -5.09 -15.06
N GLY A 11 -37.43 -4.80 -16.07
CA GLY A 11 -36.21 -4.00 -15.91
C GLY A 11 -35.08 -4.73 -15.17
N SER A 12 -33.92 -4.08 -15.09
CA SER A 12 -32.80 -4.48 -14.22
C SER A 12 -33.13 -4.38 -12.72
N GLN A 13 -32.26 -4.89 -11.85
CA GLN A 13 -32.39 -4.73 -10.39
C GLN A 13 -32.34 -3.24 -10.00
N SER A 14 -31.33 -2.52 -10.50
CA SER A 14 -31.13 -1.09 -10.22
C SER A 14 -32.26 -0.21 -10.75
N GLU A 15 -32.89 -0.55 -11.88
CA GLU A 15 -34.11 0.14 -12.34
C GLU A 15 -35.31 -0.04 -11.39
N ARG A 16 -35.40 -1.18 -10.69
CA ARG A 16 -36.47 -1.43 -9.70
C ARG A 16 -36.15 -0.71 -8.39
N GLU A 17 -34.88 -0.66 -7.98
CA GLU A 17 -34.44 0.15 -6.83
C GLU A 17 -34.70 1.64 -7.08
N TYR A 18 -34.32 2.16 -8.25
CA TYR A 18 -34.60 3.54 -8.64
C TYR A 18 -36.10 3.85 -8.59
N LYS A 19 -36.94 3.02 -9.21
CA LYS A 19 -38.41 3.17 -9.17
C LYS A 19 -39.00 3.11 -7.76
N LYS A 20 -38.40 2.35 -6.83
CA LYS A 20 -38.78 2.34 -5.41
C LYS A 20 -38.37 3.62 -4.68
N SER A 21 -37.23 4.22 -5.04
CA SER A 21 -36.72 5.45 -4.41
C SER A 21 -37.35 6.75 -4.91
N LEU A 22 -38.05 6.76 -6.05
CA LEU A 22 -38.64 7.98 -6.63
C LEU A 22 -39.49 8.79 -5.63
N PRO A 23 -40.38 8.20 -4.80
CA PRO A 23 -41.14 8.96 -3.80
C PRO A 23 -40.26 9.64 -2.75
N THR A 24 -39.11 9.04 -2.40
CA THR A 24 -38.12 9.64 -1.49
C THR A 24 -37.40 10.81 -2.15
N VAL A 25 -37.04 10.69 -3.43
CA VAL A 25 -36.41 11.77 -4.21
C VAL A 25 -37.38 12.95 -4.40
N GLU A 26 -38.65 12.67 -4.71
CA GLU A 26 -39.73 13.67 -4.76
C GLU A 26 -39.95 14.36 -3.40
N MET A 27 -39.85 13.62 -2.29
CA MET A 27 -39.92 14.16 -0.93
C MET A 27 -38.73 15.07 -0.60
N VAL A 28 -37.50 14.69 -0.93
CA VAL A 28 -36.29 15.52 -0.79
C VAL A 28 -36.44 16.84 -1.56
N ASN A 29 -36.90 16.77 -2.82
CA ASN A 29 -37.14 17.96 -3.64
C ASN A 29 -38.20 18.88 -3.01
N LYS A 30 -39.34 18.32 -2.58
CA LYS A 30 -40.43 19.07 -1.94
C LYS A 30 -40.00 19.73 -0.63
N LEU A 31 -39.18 19.05 0.19
CA LEU A 31 -38.65 19.60 1.44
C LEU A 31 -37.64 20.72 1.16
N SER A 32 -36.75 20.55 0.17
CA SER A 32 -35.81 21.59 -0.25
C SER A 32 -36.54 22.85 -0.74
N ASP A 33 -37.65 22.70 -1.44
CA ASP A 33 -38.45 23.84 -1.91
C ASP A 33 -39.20 24.55 -0.77
N GLN A 34 -39.54 23.85 0.32
CA GLN A 34 -40.10 24.44 1.54
C GLN A 34 -39.04 25.22 2.35
N MET A 35 -37.78 24.75 2.36
CA MET A 35 -36.68 25.34 3.11
C MET A 35 -36.21 26.71 2.57
N ASN A 36 -36.57 27.09 1.33
CA ASN A 36 -36.31 28.44 0.77
C ASN A 36 -36.71 29.60 1.70
N ASN A 37 -37.69 29.39 2.58
CA ASN A 37 -38.20 30.43 3.50
C ASN A 37 -37.37 30.59 4.79
N LEU A 38 -36.42 29.69 5.08
CA LEU A 38 -35.59 29.74 6.29
C LEU A 38 -34.39 30.67 6.09
N SER A 39 -33.94 31.36 7.13
CA SER A 39 -32.62 32.01 7.13
C SER A 39 -31.47 30.99 7.19
N ASP A 40 -30.26 31.39 6.81
CA ASP A 40 -29.08 30.51 6.83
C ASP A 40 -28.79 29.98 8.24
N ASN A 41 -29.00 30.83 9.26
CA ASN A 41 -28.83 30.45 10.67
C ASN A 41 -29.90 29.42 11.11
N GLU A 42 -31.14 29.52 10.65
CA GLU A 42 -32.18 28.52 10.93
C GLU A 42 -31.90 27.18 10.23
N LEU A 43 -31.32 27.23 9.01
CA LEU A 43 -30.87 26.03 8.30
C LEU A 43 -29.73 25.33 9.06
N GLN A 44 -28.74 26.08 9.53
CA GLN A 44 -27.64 25.54 10.35
C GLN A 44 -28.12 25.04 11.73
N LEU A 45 -29.10 25.71 12.35
CA LEU A 45 -29.70 25.28 13.62
C LEU A 45 -30.41 23.92 13.51
N LYS A 46 -30.95 23.53 12.33
CA LYS A 46 -31.49 22.17 12.13
C LYS A 46 -30.46 21.07 12.38
N THR A 47 -29.20 21.28 11.99
CA THR A 47 -28.10 20.33 12.28
C THR A 47 -27.89 20.15 13.79
N ASN A 48 -28.00 21.22 14.58
CA ASN A 48 -27.96 21.14 16.04
C ASN A 48 -29.21 20.45 16.61
N ASN A 49 -30.40 20.71 16.05
CA ASN A 49 -31.64 20.06 16.49
C ASN A 49 -31.60 18.55 16.26
N PHE A 50 -31.11 18.08 15.11
CA PHE A 50 -30.91 16.64 14.86
C PHE A 50 -29.92 16.01 15.87
N ARG A 51 -28.82 16.71 16.19
CA ARG A 51 -27.84 16.27 17.21
C ARG A 51 -28.46 16.17 18.61
N GLN A 52 -29.37 17.08 18.97
CA GLN A 52 -30.09 17.04 20.25
C GLN A 52 -31.15 15.93 20.28
N GLN A 53 -31.92 15.77 19.20
CA GLN A 53 -32.93 14.71 19.06
C GLN A 53 -32.32 13.31 19.14
N LEU A 54 -31.20 13.08 18.42
CA LEU A 54 -30.47 11.81 18.49
C LEU A 54 -29.95 11.56 19.91
N ARG A 55 -29.30 12.55 20.53
CA ARG A 55 -28.78 12.44 21.90
C ARG A 55 -29.87 12.02 22.89
N HIS A 56 -31.07 12.60 22.79
CA HIS A 56 -32.20 12.23 23.64
C HIS A 56 -32.76 10.82 23.33
N ARG A 57 -32.72 10.35 22.07
CA ARG A 57 -33.15 8.99 21.70
C ARG A 57 -32.21 7.91 22.26
N VAL A 58 -30.92 8.18 22.38
CA VAL A 58 -29.90 7.24 22.88
C VAL A 58 -29.37 7.56 24.29
N GLU A 59 -29.99 8.52 24.98
CA GLU A 59 -29.50 9.10 26.26
C GLU A 59 -29.22 8.00 27.30
N LYS A 60 -30.18 7.10 27.51
CA LYS A 60 -30.08 6.00 28.48
C LYS A 60 -28.96 5.01 28.16
N GLN A 61 -28.87 4.56 26.91
CA GLN A 61 -27.81 3.65 26.49
C GLN A 61 -26.45 4.34 26.57
N SER A 62 -26.35 5.58 26.07
CA SER A 62 -25.09 6.32 26.06
C SER A 62 -24.57 6.61 27.47
N ASP A 63 -25.43 6.89 28.44
CA ASP A 63 -24.99 7.15 29.81
C ASP A 63 -24.60 5.86 30.55
N ARG A 64 -25.34 4.76 30.40
CA ARG A 64 -24.91 3.45 30.94
C ARG A 64 -23.63 2.93 30.29
N ILE A 65 -23.42 3.16 28.98
CA ILE A 65 -22.14 2.88 28.30
C ILE A 65 -20.98 3.60 29.00
N LYS A 66 -21.11 4.89 29.31
CA LYS A 66 -20.06 5.65 30.02
C LYS A 66 -19.84 5.18 31.46
N GLU A 67 -20.90 4.76 32.15
CA GLU A 67 -20.78 4.15 33.48
C GLU A 67 -19.95 2.86 33.39
N ILE A 68 -20.24 1.99 32.42
CA ILE A 68 -19.49 0.74 32.18
C ILE A 68 -18.04 1.01 31.73
N GLU A 69 -17.80 1.95 30.81
CA GLU A 69 -16.44 2.36 30.40
C GLU A 69 -15.59 2.80 31.61
N ILE A 70 -16.18 3.58 32.52
CA ILE A 70 -15.53 4.02 33.76
C ILE A 70 -15.36 2.87 34.77
N GLU A 71 -16.33 1.97 34.89
CA GLU A 71 -16.23 0.75 35.71
C GLU A 71 -15.06 -0.13 35.22
N LEU A 72 -14.97 -0.42 33.91
CA LEU A 72 -13.95 -1.24 33.26
C LEU A 72 -12.52 -0.67 33.26
N THR A 73 -12.35 0.61 33.62
CA THR A 73 -11.03 1.26 33.75
C THR A 73 -10.31 0.85 35.05
N ASN A 74 -11.07 0.38 36.05
CA ASN A 74 -10.54 -0.09 37.33
C ASN A 74 -10.07 -1.55 37.23
N ASP A 75 -9.27 -1.98 38.23
CA ASP A 75 -9.04 -3.39 38.50
C ASP A 75 -10.38 -4.02 38.98
N LEU A 76 -10.86 -5.08 38.31
CA LEU A 76 -12.15 -5.78 38.47
C LEU A 76 -12.01 -7.29 38.21
N GLU A 77 -12.62 -8.11 39.05
CA GLU A 77 -12.68 -9.59 38.88
C GLU A 77 -13.22 -10.00 37.50
N HIS A 78 -12.56 -10.99 36.85
CA HIS A 78 -12.83 -11.40 35.47
C HIS A 78 -14.30 -11.73 35.19
N GLU A 79 -14.99 -12.44 36.10
CA GLU A 79 -16.42 -12.75 35.94
C GLU A 79 -17.31 -11.49 35.86
N ILE A 80 -16.93 -10.41 36.56
CA ILE A 80 -17.64 -9.13 36.53
C ILE A 80 -17.25 -8.36 35.26
N ARG A 81 -15.96 -8.40 34.88
CA ARG A 81 -15.44 -7.80 33.65
C ARG A 81 -16.14 -8.34 32.40
N ASP A 82 -16.33 -9.65 32.31
CA ASP A 82 -17.06 -10.29 31.21
C ASP A 82 -18.52 -9.85 31.14
N GLN A 83 -19.22 -9.83 32.29
CA GLN A 83 -20.62 -9.39 32.36
C GLN A 83 -20.79 -7.92 31.94
N LEU A 84 -19.83 -7.06 32.30
CA LEU A 84 -19.80 -5.66 31.88
C LEU A 84 -19.47 -5.51 30.39
N ASN A 85 -18.56 -6.32 29.84
CA ASN A 85 -18.25 -6.35 28.40
C ASN A 85 -19.46 -6.81 27.57
N ASP A 86 -20.17 -7.86 28.01
CA ASP A 86 -21.41 -8.33 27.38
C ASP A 86 -22.52 -7.26 27.44
N GLU A 87 -22.71 -6.59 28.60
CA GLU A 87 -23.67 -5.47 28.73
C GLU A 87 -23.28 -4.30 27.80
N LEU A 88 -22.00 -3.95 27.74
CA LEU A 88 -21.45 -2.91 26.88
C LEU A 88 -21.71 -3.20 25.39
N ASP A 89 -21.45 -4.42 24.93
CA ASP A 89 -21.57 -4.80 23.52
C ASP A 89 -23.04 -4.85 23.05
N ASP A 90 -23.97 -5.26 23.93
CA ASP A 90 -25.42 -5.20 23.69
C ASP A 90 -25.96 -3.75 23.75
N LEU A 91 -25.43 -2.89 24.62
CA LEU A 91 -25.79 -1.47 24.68
C LEU A 91 -25.24 -0.68 23.48
N GLU A 92 -23.99 -0.92 23.06
CA GLU A 92 -23.39 -0.40 21.81
C GLU A 92 -24.30 -0.73 20.62
N ARG A 93 -24.71 -2.01 20.52
CA ARG A 93 -25.58 -2.55 19.47
C ARG A 93 -26.96 -1.90 19.50
N SER A 94 -27.60 -1.81 20.66
CA SER A 94 -28.90 -1.15 20.81
C SER A 94 -28.84 0.34 20.46
N CYS A 95 -27.81 1.05 20.95
CA CYS A 95 -27.55 2.45 20.62
C CYS A 95 -27.37 2.64 19.10
N ARG A 96 -26.63 1.72 18.45
CA ARG A 96 -26.39 1.72 17.01
C ARG A 96 -27.65 1.49 16.17
N GLU A 97 -28.56 0.63 16.62
CA GLU A 97 -29.85 0.43 15.97
C GLU A 97 -30.70 1.72 16.03
N HIS A 98 -30.78 2.36 17.20
CA HIS A 98 -31.50 3.63 17.38
C HIS A 98 -30.88 4.78 16.56
N GLU A 99 -29.54 4.82 16.40
CA GLU A 99 -28.85 5.72 15.45
C GLU A 99 -29.31 5.47 14.02
N VAL A 100 -29.29 4.21 13.55
CA VAL A 100 -29.62 3.86 12.16
C VAL A 100 -31.09 4.12 11.85
N GLU A 101 -32.02 3.84 12.76
CA GLU A 101 -33.42 4.23 12.62
C GLU A 101 -33.57 5.75 12.47
N PHE A 102 -33.01 6.52 13.40
CA PHE A 102 -33.13 7.98 13.39
C PHE A 102 -32.52 8.61 12.13
N LEU A 103 -31.36 8.11 11.67
CA LEU A 103 -30.75 8.58 10.42
C LEU A 103 -31.64 8.31 9.21
N ASN A 104 -32.35 7.17 9.16
CA ASN A 104 -33.32 6.89 8.09
C ASN A 104 -34.58 7.77 8.19
N GLU A 105 -35.04 8.10 9.41
CA GLU A 105 -36.16 9.02 9.64
C GLU A 105 -35.85 10.44 9.12
N ILE A 106 -34.68 11.00 9.47
CA ILE A 106 -34.30 12.37 9.09
C ILE A 106 -33.70 12.50 7.68
N MET A 107 -33.29 11.39 7.05
CA MET A 107 -32.58 11.39 5.76
C MET A 107 -33.22 12.28 4.67
N PRO A 108 -34.54 12.26 4.45
CA PRO A 108 -35.15 13.11 3.41
C PRO A 108 -35.03 14.61 3.71
N GLU A 109 -35.00 14.98 4.99
CA GLU A 109 -34.81 16.37 5.44
C GLU A 109 -33.33 16.77 5.40
N ALA A 110 -32.42 15.91 5.84
CA ALA A 110 -30.98 16.15 5.77
C ALA A 110 -30.50 16.31 4.31
N PHE A 111 -30.96 15.47 3.38
CA PHE A 111 -30.63 15.58 1.96
C PHE A 111 -31.25 16.85 1.33
N ALA A 112 -32.43 17.27 1.78
CA ALA A 112 -33.05 18.53 1.38
C ALA A 112 -32.26 19.75 1.87
N MET A 113 -31.71 19.71 3.08
CA MET A 113 -30.82 20.76 3.61
C MET A 113 -29.53 20.87 2.78
N VAL A 114 -28.92 19.75 2.39
CA VAL A 114 -27.74 19.74 1.50
C VAL A 114 -28.09 20.36 0.15
N LYS A 115 -29.19 19.95 -0.48
CA LYS A 115 -29.65 20.53 -1.77
C LYS A 115 -29.97 22.03 -1.68
N GLU A 116 -30.54 22.48 -0.57
CA GLU A 116 -30.82 23.89 -0.29
C GLU A 116 -29.54 24.71 -0.03
N ALA A 117 -28.57 24.17 0.72
CA ALA A 117 -27.28 24.82 0.89
C ALA A 117 -26.52 24.95 -0.45
N CYS A 118 -26.56 23.90 -1.30
CA CYS A 118 -26.03 23.97 -2.67
C CYS A 118 -26.68 25.10 -3.50
N ARG A 119 -27.99 25.34 -3.33
CA ARG A 119 -28.74 26.44 -3.96
C ARG A 119 -28.29 27.82 -3.42
N ARG A 120 -28.10 27.96 -2.10
CA ARG A 120 -27.68 29.22 -1.44
C ARG A 120 -26.22 29.61 -1.67
N LEU A 121 -25.36 28.65 -1.92
CA LEU A 121 -23.94 28.89 -2.22
C LEU A 121 -23.72 29.30 -3.69
N GLN A 122 -24.74 29.27 -4.56
CA GLN A 122 -24.59 29.66 -5.97
C GLN A 122 -24.04 31.08 -6.12
N GLY A 123 -23.03 31.22 -6.99
CA GLY A 123 -22.33 32.48 -7.25
C GLY A 123 -21.29 32.87 -6.20
N ARG A 124 -21.19 32.17 -5.05
CA ARG A 124 -20.04 32.33 -4.13
C ARG A 124 -18.78 31.74 -4.76
N GLN A 125 -17.62 32.24 -4.34
CA GLN A 125 -16.30 31.78 -4.78
C GLN A 125 -15.41 31.40 -3.60
N TRP A 126 -14.57 30.38 -3.76
CA TRP A 126 -13.55 30.00 -2.80
C TRP A 126 -12.38 29.26 -3.47
N ASP A 127 -11.29 29.05 -2.73
CA ASP A 127 -10.14 28.30 -3.20
C ASP A 127 -10.40 26.79 -3.20
N ARG A 128 -9.99 26.13 -4.28
CA ARG A 128 -10.00 24.69 -4.50
C ARG A 128 -8.56 24.22 -4.66
N ALA A 129 -7.82 24.22 -3.55
CA ALA A 129 -6.44 23.78 -3.45
C ALA A 129 -5.43 24.56 -4.34
N GLY A 130 -5.74 25.81 -4.69
CA GLY A 130 -4.96 26.69 -5.58
C GLY A 130 -5.76 27.27 -6.77
N GLU A 131 -6.94 26.74 -7.07
CA GLU A 131 -7.86 27.24 -8.10
C GLU A 131 -9.05 28.00 -7.46
N THR A 132 -9.23 29.30 -7.75
CA THR A 132 -10.45 30.01 -7.34
C THR A 132 -11.64 29.57 -8.21
N VAL A 133 -12.59 28.83 -7.63
CA VAL A 133 -13.78 28.33 -8.33
C VAL A 133 -15.05 29.06 -7.93
N SER A 134 -16.01 29.16 -8.86
CA SER A 134 -17.38 29.60 -8.57
C SER A 134 -18.28 28.40 -8.33
N TRP A 135 -19.12 28.45 -7.30
CA TRP A 135 -20.13 27.41 -7.06
C TRP A 135 -21.37 27.66 -7.92
N GLU A 136 -21.73 26.68 -8.75
CA GLU A 136 -22.91 26.77 -9.65
C GLU A 136 -23.83 25.54 -9.52
N MET A 137 -23.48 24.57 -8.67
CA MET A 137 -24.07 23.22 -8.66
C MET A 137 -25.30 23.10 -7.77
N ILE A 138 -26.35 22.45 -8.28
CA ILE A 138 -27.52 21.98 -7.50
C ILE A 138 -27.71 20.48 -7.81
N PRO A 139 -27.85 19.60 -6.79
CA PRO A 139 -28.02 18.16 -6.98
C PRO A 139 -29.24 17.75 -7.83
N TYR A 140 -28.99 16.92 -8.85
CA TYR A 140 -30.01 16.27 -9.69
C TYR A 140 -30.70 15.08 -8.99
N ASP A 141 -31.86 14.67 -9.49
CA ASP A 141 -32.63 13.54 -8.94
C ASP A 141 -31.84 12.21 -8.96
N VAL A 142 -31.04 11.97 -9.99
CA VAL A 142 -30.15 10.80 -10.08
C VAL A 142 -28.99 10.87 -9.08
N GLN A 143 -28.58 12.08 -8.68
CA GLN A 143 -27.55 12.30 -7.65
C GLN A 143 -28.12 12.09 -6.24
N ILE A 144 -29.37 12.50 -6.00
CA ILE A 144 -30.09 12.15 -4.77
C ILE A 144 -30.20 10.63 -4.65
N PHE A 145 -30.56 9.92 -5.73
CA PHE A 145 -30.58 8.45 -5.74
C PHE A 145 -29.20 7.83 -5.48
N GLY A 146 -28.12 8.37 -6.06
CA GLY A 146 -26.75 7.97 -5.73
C GLY A 146 -26.43 8.12 -4.25
N GLY A 147 -26.81 9.25 -3.64
CA GLY A 147 -26.66 9.50 -2.20
C GLY A 147 -27.44 8.52 -1.32
N LEU A 148 -28.63 8.11 -1.75
CA LEU A 148 -29.42 7.06 -1.08
C LEU A 148 -28.70 5.71 -1.10
N MET A 149 -28.13 5.32 -2.25
CA MET A 149 -27.41 4.04 -2.36
C MET A 149 -26.13 4.02 -1.53
N LEU A 150 -25.38 5.12 -1.50
CA LEU A 150 -24.24 5.29 -0.61
C LEU A 150 -24.64 5.24 0.88
N HIS A 151 -25.73 5.90 1.28
CA HIS A 151 -26.24 5.81 2.66
C HIS A 151 -26.70 4.38 3.01
N ASN A 152 -27.19 3.60 2.04
CA ASN A 152 -27.61 2.22 2.23
C ASN A 152 -26.45 1.20 2.25
N GLY A 153 -25.19 1.65 2.27
CA GLY A 153 -24.02 0.76 2.28
C GLY A 153 -23.74 0.06 0.95
N LYS A 154 -24.18 0.64 -0.18
CA LYS A 154 -23.97 0.10 -1.52
C LYS A 154 -22.88 0.84 -2.28
N ILE A 155 -22.44 0.25 -3.39
CA ILE A 155 -21.64 0.92 -4.40
C ILE A 155 -22.56 1.55 -5.44
N ALA A 156 -22.42 2.86 -5.63
CA ALA A 156 -23.11 3.63 -6.67
C ALA A 156 -22.25 3.67 -7.95
N GLU A 157 -22.62 2.91 -8.99
CA GLU A 157 -22.00 3.06 -10.31
C GLU A 157 -22.59 4.29 -11.01
N MET A 158 -21.79 5.34 -11.12
CA MET A 158 -22.12 6.62 -11.74
C MET A 158 -21.13 6.95 -12.86
N ALA A 159 -21.62 7.12 -14.08
CA ALA A 159 -20.80 7.51 -15.21
C ALA A 159 -19.98 8.78 -14.92
N THR A 160 -18.74 8.83 -15.41
CA THR A 160 -17.86 9.96 -15.09
C THR A 160 -18.41 11.26 -15.69
N GLY A 161 -18.48 12.33 -14.88
CA GLY A 161 -19.20 13.56 -15.23
C GLY A 161 -20.65 13.64 -14.69
N GLU A 162 -21.16 12.58 -14.03
CA GLU A 162 -22.43 12.64 -13.28
C GLU A 162 -22.27 13.20 -11.84
N GLY A 163 -21.12 13.79 -11.51
CA GLY A 163 -20.92 14.58 -10.28
C GLY A 163 -20.68 13.81 -8.98
N LYS A 164 -19.98 12.66 -9.02
CA LYS A 164 -19.60 11.82 -7.86
C LYS A 164 -19.26 12.60 -6.57
N THR A 165 -18.30 13.54 -6.65
CA THR A 165 -17.87 14.37 -5.50
C THR A 165 -19.04 15.08 -4.80
N LEU A 166 -20.01 15.59 -5.57
CA LEU A 166 -21.21 16.25 -5.01
C LEU A 166 -22.18 15.23 -4.41
N VAL A 167 -22.31 14.05 -5.02
CA VAL A 167 -23.20 12.96 -4.56
C VAL A 167 -22.81 12.47 -3.17
N ALA A 168 -21.51 12.37 -2.87
CA ALA A 168 -21.01 11.99 -1.55
C ALA A 168 -21.38 12.97 -0.43
N THR A 169 -21.69 14.23 -0.74
CA THR A 169 -22.00 15.24 0.31
C THR A 169 -23.27 14.94 1.10
N MET A 170 -24.29 14.36 0.46
CA MET A 170 -25.54 13.98 1.12
C MET A 170 -25.36 12.89 2.20
N PRO A 171 -24.79 11.70 1.89
CA PRO A 171 -24.54 10.67 2.89
C PRO A 171 -23.44 11.06 3.89
N LEU A 172 -22.41 11.84 3.53
CA LEU A 172 -21.43 12.33 4.50
C LEU A 172 -22.10 13.25 5.53
N PHE A 173 -22.84 14.27 5.09
CA PHE A 173 -23.57 15.17 6.00
C PHE A 173 -24.49 14.40 6.96
N LEU A 174 -25.26 13.45 6.43
CA LEU A 174 -26.20 12.64 7.22
C LEU A 174 -25.48 11.72 8.23
N ASN A 175 -24.54 10.89 7.78
CA ASN A 175 -23.85 9.94 8.68
C ASN A 175 -22.86 10.64 9.65
N ALA A 176 -22.55 11.92 9.45
CA ALA A 176 -21.75 12.74 10.37
C ALA A 176 -22.57 13.36 11.52
N ILE A 177 -23.91 13.37 11.45
CA ILE A 177 -24.77 13.90 12.51
C ILE A 177 -24.46 13.28 13.90
N PRO A 178 -24.25 11.96 14.07
CA PRO A 178 -23.91 11.36 15.37
C PRO A 178 -22.57 11.81 15.98
N GLY A 179 -21.66 12.41 15.20
CA GLY A 179 -20.35 12.86 15.69
C GLY A 179 -19.29 11.77 15.81
N ARG A 180 -19.60 10.50 15.50
CA ARG A 180 -18.64 9.37 15.46
C ARG A 180 -17.59 9.45 14.31
N GLY A 181 -17.46 10.58 13.62
CA GLY A 181 -16.60 10.77 12.44
C GLY A 181 -17.09 10.08 11.16
N THR A 182 -16.68 10.55 9.99
CA THR A 182 -16.96 9.92 8.68
C THR A 182 -15.80 10.14 7.71
N HIS A 183 -15.41 9.14 6.91
CA HIS A 183 -14.25 9.23 6.02
C HIS A 183 -14.65 9.20 4.54
N LEU A 184 -14.19 10.18 3.75
CA LEU A 184 -14.13 10.08 2.29
C LEU A 184 -12.72 9.70 1.86
N ILE A 185 -12.61 8.57 1.19
CA ILE A 185 -11.33 7.90 0.91
C ILE A 185 -11.09 7.96 -0.60
N THR A 186 -9.97 8.57 -0.98
CA THR A 186 -9.61 8.86 -2.38
C THR A 186 -8.30 8.19 -2.79
N HIS A 187 -8.02 8.15 -4.09
CA HIS A 187 -6.86 7.43 -4.64
C HIS A 187 -5.53 8.24 -4.60
N ASN A 188 -5.54 9.55 -4.32
CA ASN A 188 -4.30 10.32 -4.07
C ASN A 188 -4.52 11.63 -3.29
N GLU A 189 -3.44 12.15 -2.71
CA GLU A 189 -3.39 13.33 -1.85
C GLU A 189 -3.93 14.62 -2.49
N TYR A 190 -3.75 14.76 -3.82
CA TYR A 190 -4.30 15.89 -4.56
C TYR A 190 -5.84 15.82 -4.60
N LEU A 191 -6.43 14.64 -4.82
CA LEU A 191 -7.88 14.46 -4.82
C LEU A 191 -8.48 14.67 -3.42
N ALA A 192 -7.84 14.12 -2.37
CA ALA A 192 -8.25 14.36 -0.98
C ALA A 192 -8.30 15.87 -0.66
N ARG A 193 -7.20 16.59 -0.91
CA ARG A 193 -7.11 18.04 -0.66
C ARG A 193 -8.08 18.84 -1.54
N ARG A 194 -8.12 18.55 -2.84
CA ARG A 194 -8.97 19.27 -3.81
C ARG A 194 -10.45 19.14 -3.46
N ASP A 195 -10.94 17.93 -3.20
CA ASP A 195 -12.36 17.72 -2.96
C ASP A 195 -12.78 18.05 -1.52
N GLY A 196 -11.85 17.93 -0.55
CA GLY A 196 -12.02 18.46 0.80
C GLY A 196 -12.13 19.99 0.83
N MET A 197 -11.25 20.69 0.10
CA MET A 197 -11.32 22.16 -0.03
C MET A 197 -12.52 22.61 -0.88
N TRP A 198 -12.95 21.82 -1.86
CA TRP A 198 -14.11 22.15 -2.71
C TRP A 198 -15.45 21.96 -2.00
N MET A 199 -15.65 20.83 -1.29
CA MET A 199 -16.90 20.50 -0.61
C MET A 199 -16.94 20.96 0.86
N GLY A 200 -15.79 21.16 1.50
CA GLY A 200 -15.67 21.59 2.90
C GLY A 200 -16.57 22.78 3.27
N PRO A 201 -16.58 23.86 2.47
CA PRO A 201 -17.49 25.00 2.65
C PRO A 201 -18.98 24.68 2.72
N LEU A 202 -19.47 23.65 2.02
CA LEU A 202 -20.87 23.22 2.06
C LEU A 202 -21.23 22.60 3.42
N PHE A 203 -20.38 21.71 3.93
CA PHE A 203 -20.55 21.13 5.26
C PHE A 203 -20.39 22.16 6.37
N ASN A 204 -19.46 23.11 6.20
CA ASN A 204 -19.19 24.15 7.18
C ASN A 204 -20.31 25.17 7.27
N PHE A 205 -20.92 25.55 6.14
CA PHE A 205 -22.16 26.33 6.10
C PHE A 205 -23.31 25.62 6.85
N LEU A 206 -23.44 24.29 6.69
CA LEU A 206 -24.39 23.45 7.44
C LEU A 206 -23.96 23.17 8.91
N GLY A 207 -22.85 23.72 9.39
CA GLY A 207 -22.43 23.64 10.79
C GLY A 207 -21.71 22.35 11.17
N LEU A 208 -20.90 21.78 10.27
CA LEU A 208 -19.95 20.69 10.55
C LEU A 208 -18.48 21.16 10.41
N SER A 209 -17.55 20.41 10.98
CA SER A 209 -16.10 20.55 10.73
C SER A 209 -15.59 19.56 9.67
N VAL A 210 -14.52 19.91 8.96
CA VAL A 210 -13.92 19.06 7.91
C VAL A 210 -12.41 18.99 8.05
N GLY A 211 -11.87 17.79 8.21
CA GLY A 211 -10.45 17.48 8.20
C GLY A 211 -9.97 16.98 6.83
N ILE A 212 -8.71 17.20 6.51
CA ILE A 212 -8.02 16.62 5.35
C ILE A 212 -6.65 16.12 5.83
N ILE A 213 -6.45 14.81 5.82
CA ILE A 213 -5.15 14.17 6.08
C ILE A 213 -4.26 14.34 4.84
N GLN A 214 -2.97 14.57 5.02
CA GLN A 214 -1.99 14.72 3.95
C GLN A 214 -0.71 13.96 4.28
N ASP A 215 0.03 13.54 3.25
CA ASP A 215 1.41 13.13 3.43
C ASP A 215 2.33 14.37 3.54
N ILE A 216 2.99 14.54 4.69
CA ILE A 216 3.89 15.69 4.94
C ILE A 216 5.15 15.67 4.07
N HIS A 217 5.62 14.50 3.63
CA HIS A 217 6.77 14.34 2.75
C HIS A 217 6.42 14.63 1.28
N GLN A 218 5.21 14.30 0.84
CA GLN A 218 4.71 14.63 -0.50
C GLN A 218 4.27 16.10 -0.62
N THR A 219 3.56 16.62 0.39
CA THR A 219 2.80 17.90 0.28
C THR A 219 3.41 19.06 1.05
N GLY A 220 4.29 18.81 2.03
CA GLY A 220 4.82 19.82 2.94
C GLY A 220 3.86 20.25 4.07
N HIS A 221 2.69 19.61 4.19
CA HIS A 221 1.70 19.84 5.24
C HIS A 221 1.24 18.51 5.83
N ASP A 222 1.00 18.47 7.15
CA ASP A 222 0.58 17.26 7.88
C ASP A 222 -0.94 17.03 7.70
N ALA A 223 -1.77 17.96 8.15
CA ALA A 223 -3.20 17.96 7.84
C ALA A 223 -3.78 19.37 7.73
N PHE A 224 -5.00 19.47 7.21
CA PHE A 224 -5.80 20.70 7.19
C PHE A 224 -7.12 20.50 7.94
N LEU A 225 -7.58 21.54 8.64
CA LEU A 225 -8.87 21.57 9.34
C LEU A 225 -9.64 22.83 8.96
N LEU A 226 -10.90 22.66 8.56
CA LEU A 226 -11.91 23.71 8.51
C LEU A 226 -12.78 23.57 9.77
N PRO A 227 -12.54 24.37 10.83
CA PRO A 227 -13.26 24.25 12.09
C PRO A 227 -14.73 24.66 11.93
N ARG A 228 -15.58 24.16 12.83
CA ARG A 228 -17.03 24.40 12.84
C ARG A 228 -17.35 25.90 12.86
N ALA A 229 -18.16 26.36 11.92
CA ALA A 229 -18.62 27.76 11.89
C ALA A 229 -19.80 28.02 12.83
N GLU A 230 -19.89 29.24 13.35
CA GLU A 230 -21.07 29.77 14.04
C GLU A 230 -21.81 30.75 13.10
N GLY A 231 -23.04 30.40 12.70
CA GLY A 231 -23.80 31.12 11.67
C GLY A 231 -23.27 30.88 10.25
N SER A 232 -23.82 31.59 9.25
CA SER A 232 -23.29 31.54 7.87
C SER A 232 -21.94 32.27 7.77
N PRO A 233 -20.82 31.58 7.51
CA PRO A 233 -19.53 32.23 7.32
C PRO A 233 -19.50 33.07 6.03
N ALA A 234 -18.77 34.19 6.09
CA ALA A 234 -18.45 35.04 4.93
C ALA A 234 -17.16 34.60 4.22
N GLU A 235 -16.23 33.99 4.96
CA GLU A 235 -14.95 33.46 4.46
C GLU A 235 -14.73 32.08 5.10
N PHE A 236 -14.21 31.11 4.33
CA PHE A 236 -13.86 29.78 4.82
C PHE A 236 -12.36 29.72 5.07
N LYS A 237 -11.94 29.43 6.31
CA LYS A 237 -10.53 29.52 6.73
C LYS A 237 -10.00 28.18 7.20
N TRP A 238 -9.21 27.55 6.33
CA TRP A 238 -8.45 26.36 6.63
C TRP A 238 -7.27 26.67 7.57
N GLN A 239 -7.04 25.80 8.53
CA GLN A 239 -5.89 25.81 9.44
C GLN A 239 -5.02 24.59 9.11
N THR A 240 -3.69 24.73 9.12
CA THR A 240 -2.79 23.56 9.09
C THR A 240 -2.68 23.02 10.52
N VAL A 241 -2.93 21.72 10.69
CA VAL A 241 -3.00 21.00 11.98
C VAL A 241 -2.25 19.67 11.86
N GLY A 242 -2.12 18.94 12.97
CA GLY A 242 -1.63 17.55 12.94
C GLY A 242 -2.74 16.52 12.66
N HIS A 243 -2.39 15.32 12.19
CA HIS A 243 -3.33 14.23 11.87
C HIS A 243 -4.46 14.05 12.90
N LYS A 244 -4.12 13.91 14.20
CA LYS A 244 -5.10 13.75 15.30
C LYS A 244 -6.20 14.82 15.32
N GLN A 245 -5.83 16.10 15.13
CA GLN A 245 -6.77 17.23 15.11
C GLN A 245 -7.63 17.27 13.82
N ALA A 246 -7.20 16.59 12.75
CA ALA A 246 -8.01 16.43 11.55
C ALA A 246 -8.95 15.21 11.64
N TYR A 247 -8.53 14.10 12.26
CA TYR A 247 -9.44 12.99 12.63
C TYR A 247 -10.49 13.42 13.68
N GLU A 248 -10.23 14.49 14.43
CA GLU A 248 -11.21 15.10 15.34
C GLU A 248 -12.42 15.76 14.63
N ALA A 249 -12.38 15.93 13.30
CA ALA A 249 -13.47 16.51 12.52
C ALA A 249 -14.73 15.63 12.41
N ASP A 250 -15.86 16.23 12.01
CA ASP A 250 -17.10 15.51 11.69
C ASP A 250 -16.96 14.66 10.40
N ILE A 251 -16.16 15.16 9.45
CA ILE A 251 -15.88 14.54 8.14
C ILE A 251 -14.37 14.66 7.86
N VAL A 252 -13.73 13.57 7.41
CA VAL A 252 -12.30 13.50 7.10
C VAL A 252 -12.10 13.10 5.64
N TYR A 253 -11.23 13.81 4.93
CA TYR A 253 -10.78 13.48 3.57
C TYR A 253 -9.36 12.92 3.64
N ALA A 254 -9.10 11.76 3.02
CA ALA A 254 -7.77 11.14 3.05
C ALA A 254 -7.53 10.21 1.85
N THR A 255 -6.34 9.61 1.81
CA THR A 255 -6.05 8.44 0.97
C THR A 255 -6.21 7.13 1.75
N CYS A 256 -6.40 6.02 1.03
CA CYS A 256 -6.42 4.69 1.64
C CYS A 256 -5.09 4.34 2.32
N SER A 257 -3.98 4.80 1.76
CA SER A 257 -2.63 4.58 2.31
C SER A 257 -2.44 5.31 3.65
N GLN A 258 -2.76 6.60 3.73
CA GLN A 258 -2.58 7.36 4.98
C GLN A 258 -3.48 6.85 6.12
N ILE A 259 -4.75 6.54 5.84
CA ILE A 259 -5.64 5.90 6.84
C ILE A 259 -5.05 4.56 7.33
N GLY A 260 -4.47 3.76 6.44
CA GLY A 260 -3.87 2.49 6.82
C GLY A 260 -2.55 2.64 7.58
N PHE A 261 -1.68 3.59 7.21
CA PHE A 261 -0.43 3.84 7.93
C PHE A 261 -0.65 4.48 9.30
N ASP A 262 -1.62 5.39 9.43
CA ASP A 262 -2.05 5.91 10.73
C ASP A 262 -2.64 4.80 11.61
N TYR A 263 -3.43 3.88 11.05
CA TYR A 263 -3.88 2.70 11.79
C TYR A 263 -2.71 1.81 12.22
N LEU A 264 -1.73 1.54 11.35
CA LEU A 264 -0.54 0.78 11.73
C LEU A 264 0.28 1.51 12.80
N ARG A 265 0.41 2.84 12.74
CA ARG A 265 1.03 3.67 13.80
C ARG A 265 0.30 3.54 15.13
N ASP A 266 -1.03 3.69 15.14
CA ASP A 266 -1.84 3.73 16.36
C ASP A 266 -1.75 2.43 17.18
N ASN A 267 -1.59 1.28 16.53
CA ASN A 267 -1.38 0.00 17.25
C ASN A 267 0.08 -0.19 17.73
N MET A 268 1.03 0.60 17.24
CA MET A 268 2.41 0.68 17.73
C MET A 268 2.64 1.81 18.76
N SER A 269 1.62 2.64 19.05
CA SER A 269 1.72 3.71 20.04
C SER A 269 1.92 3.17 21.46
N VAL A 270 2.87 3.77 22.20
CA VAL A 270 3.19 3.40 23.59
C VAL A 270 2.44 4.26 24.60
N ARG A 271 1.76 5.34 24.16
CA ARG A 271 0.94 6.22 25.00
C ARG A 271 -0.40 6.50 24.31
N THR A 272 -1.49 6.51 25.07
CA THR A 272 -2.85 6.82 24.59
C THR A 272 -2.97 8.24 24.02
N GLU A 273 -2.10 9.16 24.45
CA GLU A 273 -1.95 10.50 23.87
C GLU A 273 -1.49 10.50 22.41
N ASP A 274 -0.70 9.51 21.99
CA ASP A 274 -0.06 9.46 20.67
C ASP A 274 -0.98 8.84 19.59
N VAL A 275 -2.06 8.15 20.00
CA VAL A 275 -3.10 7.58 19.12
C VAL A 275 -3.84 8.69 18.36
N MET A 276 -3.94 8.59 17.04
CA MET A 276 -4.41 9.65 16.15
C MET A 276 -5.86 9.45 15.67
N GLN A 277 -6.28 8.21 15.40
CA GLN A 277 -7.57 7.91 14.78
C GLN A 277 -8.71 7.76 15.80
N ARG A 278 -9.92 7.74 15.25
CA ARG A 278 -11.16 7.33 15.94
C ARG A 278 -11.63 5.98 15.40
N ALA A 279 -12.52 5.32 16.14
CA ALA A 279 -13.16 4.08 15.69
C ALA A 279 -13.83 4.20 14.30
N PHE A 280 -13.65 3.19 13.45
CA PHE A 280 -14.07 3.21 12.04
C PHE A 280 -15.60 3.18 11.86
N ASN A 281 -16.23 4.35 11.89
CA ASN A 281 -17.69 4.50 11.86
C ASN A 281 -18.33 4.31 10.47
N TYR A 282 -17.94 5.14 9.48
CA TYR A 282 -18.50 5.13 8.12
C TYR A 282 -17.48 5.59 7.09
N ALA A 283 -17.33 4.81 6.00
CA ALA A 283 -16.51 5.18 4.85
C ALA A 283 -17.32 5.27 3.55
N ILE A 284 -16.94 6.26 2.73
CA ILE A 284 -17.23 6.32 1.29
C ILE A 284 -15.89 6.22 0.55
N VAL A 285 -15.75 5.23 -0.33
CA VAL A 285 -14.57 5.06 -1.18
C VAL A 285 -14.87 5.64 -2.56
N ASP A 286 -14.19 6.72 -2.97
CA ASP A 286 -14.22 7.18 -4.37
C ASP A 286 -13.31 6.30 -5.23
N GLU A 287 -13.71 6.10 -6.48
CA GLU A 287 -13.06 5.18 -7.43
C GLU A 287 -12.85 3.76 -6.83
N ALA A 288 -13.89 3.27 -6.15
CA ALA A 288 -13.88 2.02 -5.38
C ALA A 288 -13.43 0.78 -6.17
N ASP A 289 -13.63 0.73 -7.49
CA ASP A 289 -13.17 -0.38 -8.36
C ASP A 289 -11.66 -0.43 -8.57
N SER A 290 -10.91 0.59 -8.13
CA SER A 290 -9.46 0.50 -8.00
C SER A 290 -9.02 0.34 -6.56
N ILE A 291 -9.52 1.16 -5.63
CA ILE A 291 -9.05 1.09 -4.23
C ILE A 291 -9.33 -0.28 -3.59
N LEU A 292 -10.48 -0.88 -3.90
CA LEU A 292 -10.89 -2.18 -3.34
C LEU A 292 -10.48 -3.39 -4.20
N ILE A 293 -9.79 -3.20 -5.35
CA ILE A 293 -9.54 -4.28 -6.33
C ILE A 293 -8.17 -4.17 -7.04
N ASP A 294 -7.80 -2.99 -7.54
CA ASP A 294 -6.49 -2.76 -8.18
C ASP A 294 -5.39 -2.56 -7.14
N ASP A 295 -5.64 -1.70 -6.16
CA ASP A 295 -4.68 -1.30 -5.12
C ASP A 295 -4.61 -2.39 -4.04
N ALA A 296 -5.74 -3.08 -3.79
CA ALA A 296 -5.91 -4.23 -2.89
C ALA A 296 -5.14 -5.51 -3.30
N ARG A 297 -4.23 -5.43 -4.28
CA ARG A 297 -3.28 -6.52 -4.62
C ARG A 297 -2.06 -6.56 -3.71
N THR A 298 -1.76 -5.50 -2.97
CA THR A 298 -0.61 -5.45 -2.04
C THR A 298 -1.03 -4.91 -0.67
N PRO A 299 -0.59 -5.52 0.44
CA PRO A 299 -0.81 -4.97 1.76
C PRO A 299 -0.01 -3.67 1.97
N LEU A 300 -0.44 -2.88 2.95
CA LEU A 300 0.32 -1.78 3.52
C LEU A 300 1.28 -2.37 4.56
N ILE A 301 2.56 -2.03 4.49
CA ILE A 301 3.61 -2.60 5.34
C ILE A 301 4.38 -1.45 6.00
N LEU A 302 4.42 -1.44 7.32
CA LEU A 302 5.28 -0.60 8.14
C LEU A 302 6.53 -1.42 8.51
N SER A 303 7.70 -0.93 8.12
CA SER A 303 8.99 -1.58 8.40
C SER A 303 9.90 -0.67 9.21
N GLY A 304 10.65 -1.24 10.15
CA GLY A 304 11.62 -0.52 10.99
C GLY A 304 13.02 -1.11 10.89
N PRO A 305 14.06 -0.38 11.35
CA PRO A 305 15.45 -0.82 11.23
C PRO A 305 15.78 -1.98 12.18
N VAL A 306 16.45 -3.02 11.67
CA VAL A 306 16.99 -4.11 12.49
C VAL A 306 18.23 -3.63 13.24
N PRO A 307 18.29 -3.76 14.59
CA PRO A 307 19.40 -3.23 15.41
C PRO A 307 20.79 -3.73 14.98
N ASP A 308 20.95 -5.04 14.83
CA ASP A 308 22.26 -5.71 14.73
C ASP A 308 22.58 -6.25 13.33
N SER A 309 22.25 -5.48 12.28
CA SER A 309 22.48 -5.89 10.89
C SER A 309 23.96 -5.77 10.44
N THR A 310 24.76 -6.81 10.69
CA THR A 310 26.21 -6.93 10.38
C THR A 310 26.60 -6.97 8.89
N ASN A 311 25.64 -6.85 7.97
CA ASN A 311 25.79 -6.45 6.56
C ASN A 311 27.08 -6.94 5.84
N GLN A 312 27.30 -8.26 5.81
CA GLN A 312 28.50 -8.86 5.21
C GLN A 312 28.58 -8.69 3.67
N TYR A 313 27.53 -8.19 3.02
CA TYR A 313 27.39 -7.95 1.58
C TYR A 313 28.64 -7.39 0.87
N SER A 314 29.33 -6.42 1.48
CA SER A 314 30.54 -5.81 0.90
C SER A 314 31.71 -6.79 0.78
N GLN A 315 31.80 -7.77 1.67
CA GLN A 315 32.83 -8.81 1.69
C GLN A 315 32.48 -9.96 0.72
N MET A 316 31.20 -10.33 0.63
CA MET A 316 30.73 -11.46 -0.18
C MET A 316 30.58 -11.13 -1.67
N LYS A 317 30.32 -9.86 -2.04
CA LYS A 317 30.13 -9.40 -3.43
C LYS A 317 31.18 -9.91 -4.44
N PRO A 318 32.51 -9.88 -4.17
CA PRO A 318 33.51 -10.36 -5.11
C PRO A 318 33.44 -11.88 -5.38
N LEU A 319 33.07 -12.67 -4.37
CA LEU A 319 32.93 -14.13 -4.49
C LEU A 319 31.74 -14.48 -5.40
N VAL A 320 30.59 -13.85 -5.17
CA VAL A 320 29.40 -14.03 -6.02
C VAL A 320 29.64 -13.53 -7.44
N GLN A 321 30.37 -12.42 -7.63
CA GLN A 321 30.77 -11.97 -8.98
C GLN A 321 31.68 -12.98 -9.71
N LYS A 322 32.57 -13.69 -9.01
CA LYS A 322 33.42 -14.75 -9.57
C LYS A 322 32.56 -15.94 -10.03
N LEU A 323 31.65 -16.40 -9.17
CA LEU A 323 30.69 -17.47 -9.44
C LEU A 323 29.83 -17.20 -10.68
N ILE A 324 29.20 -16.02 -10.75
CA ILE A 324 28.27 -15.66 -11.82
C ILE A 324 28.98 -15.41 -13.15
N ARG A 325 30.24 -14.94 -13.13
CA ARG A 325 31.09 -14.89 -14.35
C ARG A 325 31.41 -16.29 -14.87
N ALA A 326 31.70 -17.26 -14.00
CA ALA A 326 31.97 -18.64 -14.40
C ALA A 326 30.73 -19.31 -15.04
N GLN A 327 29.56 -19.18 -14.40
CA GLN A 327 28.28 -19.63 -14.94
C GLN A 327 27.95 -18.97 -16.29
N THR A 328 28.10 -17.64 -16.38
CA THR A 328 27.82 -16.90 -17.61
C THR A 328 28.78 -17.29 -18.75
N ALA A 329 30.04 -17.61 -18.44
CA ALA A 329 30.99 -18.14 -19.42
C ALA A 329 30.60 -19.55 -19.90
N LEU A 330 30.18 -20.43 -18.99
CA LEU A 330 29.68 -21.77 -19.30
C LEU A 330 28.46 -21.72 -20.24
N ALA A 331 27.42 -20.95 -19.88
CA ALA A 331 26.22 -20.80 -20.70
C ALA A 331 26.54 -20.18 -22.09
N ASN A 332 27.42 -19.18 -22.16
CA ASN A 332 27.83 -18.59 -23.44
C ASN A 332 28.65 -19.56 -24.31
N LYS A 333 29.42 -20.48 -23.72
CA LYS A 333 30.12 -21.54 -24.43
C LYS A 333 29.12 -22.53 -25.03
N VAL A 334 28.23 -23.07 -24.19
CA VAL A 334 27.20 -24.05 -24.56
C VAL A 334 26.32 -23.54 -25.71
N VAL A 335 25.75 -22.32 -25.58
CA VAL A 335 24.96 -21.71 -26.66
C VAL A 335 25.77 -21.51 -27.93
N SER A 336 27.05 -21.11 -27.82
CA SER A 336 27.94 -20.92 -28.98
C SER A 336 28.40 -22.23 -29.63
N GLU A 337 28.24 -23.38 -28.98
CA GLU A 337 28.53 -24.70 -29.53
C GLU A 337 27.27 -25.25 -30.22
N ALA A 338 26.10 -25.14 -29.58
CA ALA A 338 24.80 -25.42 -30.21
C ALA A 338 24.54 -24.57 -31.47
N GLU A 339 24.81 -23.25 -31.45
CA GLU A 339 24.72 -22.37 -32.63
C GLU A 339 25.61 -22.80 -33.81
N LYS A 340 26.69 -23.56 -33.57
CA LYS A 340 27.59 -24.04 -34.63
C LYS A 340 27.12 -25.37 -35.21
N GLN A 341 26.67 -26.29 -34.35
CA GLN A 341 26.17 -27.61 -34.75
C GLN A 341 24.86 -27.49 -35.55
N ALA A 342 23.88 -26.73 -35.05
CA ALA A 342 22.63 -26.47 -35.77
C ALA A 342 22.85 -25.79 -37.15
N ARG A 343 23.92 -25.02 -37.33
CA ARG A 343 24.30 -24.43 -38.64
C ARG A 343 25.07 -25.38 -39.57
N ALA A 344 25.60 -26.49 -39.05
CA ALA A 344 26.26 -27.54 -39.82
C ALA A 344 25.28 -28.66 -40.22
N GLU A 345 24.36 -29.01 -39.32
CA GLU A 345 23.37 -30.07 -39.50
C GLU A 345 22.05 -29.56 -40.13
N GLY A 346 21.67 -28.30 -39.88
CA GLY A 346 20.51 -27.63 -40.49
C GLY A 346 19.22 -27.64 -39.65
N GLU A 347 19.15 -28.47 -38.61
CA GLU A 347 18.05 -28.53 -37.63
C GLU A 347 18.62 -28.56 -36.20
N TYR A 348 17.75 -28.40 -35.19
CA TYR A 348 18.11 -28.58 -33.78
C TYR A 348 17.72 -30.00 -33.32
N GLU A 349 18.71 -30.90 -33.24
CA GLU A 349 18.50 -32.28 -32.77
C GLU A 349 18.30 -32.39 -31.25
N TYR A 350 17.81 -33.54 -30.78
CA TYR A 350 17.48 -33.79 -29.37
C TYR A 350 18.67 -33.54 -28.41
N GLU A 351 19.89 -33.91 -28.81
CA GLU A 351 21.10 -33.68 -28.01
C GLU A 351 21.40 -32.19 -27.84
N LEU A 352 21.20 -31.37 -28.89
CA LEU A 352 21.29 -29.91 -28.80
C LEU A 352 20.18 -29.34 -27.89
N GLY A 353 19.03 -30.00 -27.83
CA GLY A 353 17.95 -29.69 -26.88
C GLY A 353 18.37 -29.85 -25.41
N ILE A 354 19.22 -30.83 -25.08
CA ILE A 354 19.77 -31.03 -23.72
C ILE A 354 20.74 -29.89 -23.38
N GLU A 355 21.65 -29.55 -24.30
CA GLU A 355 22.59 -28.44 -24.09
C GLU A 355 21.86 -27.09 -23.96
N LEU A 356 20.81 -26.85 -24.75
CA LEU A 356 19.99 -25.64 -24.63
C LEU A 356 19.13 -25.63 -23.35
N LEU A 357 18.65 -26.78 -22.87
CA LEU A 357 18.01 -26.89 -21.55
C LEU A 357 18.99 -26.54 -20.42
N LYS A 358 20.22 -27.06 -20.47
CA LYS A 358 21.31 -26.73 -19.53
C LYS A 358 21.64 -25.24 -19.53
N ALA A 359 21.73 -24.62 -20.72
CA ALA A 359 21.90 -23.17 -20.83
C ALA A 359 20.71 -22.38 -20.25
N THR A 360 19.49 -22.90 -20.41
CA THR A 360 18.25 -22.28 -19.89
C THR A 360 18.18 -22.34 -18.37
N ARG A 361 18.44 -23.50 -17.75
CA ARG A 361 18.49 -23.65 -16.28
C ARG A 361 19.68 -22.92 -15.66
N GLY A 362 20.77 -22.73 -16.40
CA GLY A 362 21.98 -22.07 -15.91
C GLY A 362 22.02 -20.54 -16.04
N ALA A 363 21.44 -19.97 -17.10
CA ALA A 363 21.43 -18.53 -17.34
C ALA A 363 20.27 -18.12 -18.28
N PRO A 364 19.01 -18.18 -17.84
CA PRO A 364 17.83 -18.05 -18.71
C PRO A 364 17.80 -16.69 -19.44
N LYS A 365 18.10 -15.59 -18.74
CA LYS A 365 18.14 -14.23 -19.27
C LYS A 365 19.34 -13.92 -20.20
N ASN A 366 20.16 -14.92 -20.56
CA ASN A 366 21.29 -14.70 -21.46
C ASN A 366 20.82 -14.25 -22.86
N ARG A 367 21.25 -13.04 -23.27
CA ARG A 367 20.89 -12.41 -24.55
C ARG A 367 21.18 -13.26 -25.80
N ARG A 368 22.14 -14.19 -25.76
CA ARG A 368 22.37 -15.15 -26.86
C ARG A 368 21.34 -16.27 -26.87
N LEU A 369 21.10 -16.88 -25.70
CA LEU A 369 20.09 -17.91 -25.53
C LEU A 369 18.70 -17.38 -25.92
N MET A 370 18.33 -16.19 -25.43
CA MET A 370 17.06 -15.54 -25.73
C MET A 370 16.83 -15.26 -27.22
N LYS A 371 17.89 -15.17 -28.03
CA LYS A 371 17.79 -15.09 -29.49
C LYS A 371 17.54 -16.48 -30.11
N VAL A 372 18.28 -17.50 -29.70
CA VAL A 372 18.09 -18.90 -30.16
C VAL A 372 16.69 -19.41 -29.77
N LEU A 373 16.17 -19.01 -28.61
CA LEU A 373 14.80 -19.26 -28.14
C LEU A 373 13.69 -18.56 -28.96
N GLN A 374 14.03 -17.75 -29.97
CA GLN A 374 13.09 -17.18 -30.94
C GLN A 374 13.08 -17.95 -32.27
N GLU A 375 14.02 -18.87 -32.50
CA GLU A 375 14.06 -19.68 -33.72
C GLU A 375 13.00 -20.80 -33.67
N GLU A 376 12.46 -21.16 -34.83
CA GLU A 376 11.28 -22.03 -34.90
C GLU A 376 11.57 -23.44 -34.38
N GLY A 377 10.64 -24.00 -33.61
CA GLY A 377 10.75 -25.35 -33.03
C GLY A 377 11.58 -25.42 -31.73
N VAL A 378 12.58 -24.56 -31.52
CA VAL A 378 13.54 -24.66 -30.40
C VAL A 378 12.85 -24.75 -29.02
N LYS A 379 11.88 -23.88 -28.73
CA LYS A 379 11.10 -23.96 -27.47
C LYS A 379 10.29 -25.25 -27.32
N LYS A 380 9.79 -25.81 -28.42
CA LYS A 380 9.04 -27.10 -28.41
C LYS A 380 9.99 -28.29 -28.17
N LEU A 381 11.26 -28.15 -28.54
CA LEU A 381 12.31 -29.13 -28.28
C LEU A 381 12.73 -29.11 -26.80
N ILE A 382 13.06 -27.93 -26.26
CA ILE A 382 13.49 -27.78 -24.86
C ILE A 382 12.40 -28.27 -23.90
N ASN A 383 11.14 -27.85 -24.10
CA ASN A 383 10.01 -28.31 -23.28
C ASN A 383 9.74 -29.83 -23.38
N ARG A 384 10.18 -30.49 -24.47
CA ARG A 384 10.10 -31.96 -24.61
C ARG A 384 11.20 -32.63 -23.79
N VAL A 385 12.45 -32.20 -23.98
CA VAL A 385 13.60 -32.71 -23.21
C VAL A 385 13.38 -32.51 -21.71
N GLU A 386 12.89 -31.35 -21.29
CA GLU A 386 12.51 -31.05 -19.89
C GLU A 386 11.47 -32.06 -19.37
N ALA A 387 10.39 -32.30 -20.12
CA ALA A 387 9.32 -33.23 -19.73
C ALA A 387 9.77 -34.70 -19.67
N ASP A 388 10.71 -35.11 -20.52
CA ASP A 388 11.25 -36.46 -20.52
C ASP A 388 12.28 -36.64 -19.37
N TYR A 389 13.16 -35.67 -19.10
CA TYR A 389 14.04 -35.68 -17.93
C TYR A 389 13.29 -35.60 -16.59
N MET A 390 12.17 -34.85 -16.54
CA MET A 390 11.24 -34.83 -15.39
C MET A 390 10.59 -36.18 -15.15
N ARG A 391 10.14 -36.87 -16.22
CA ARG A 391 9.53 -38.21 -16.11
C ARG A 391 10.51 -39.23 -15.55
N ASP A 392 11.74 -39.20 -16.05
CA ASP A 392 12.78 -40.17 -15.71
C ASP A 392 13.57 -39.79 -14.44
N LYS A 393 13.21 -38.68 -13.78
CA LYS A 393 13.83 -38.13 -12.55
C LYS A 393 15.32 -37.78 -12.66
N ASN A 394 15.84 -37.62 -13.87
CA ASN A 394 17.28 -37.45 -14.14
C ASN A 394 17.74 -35.98 -14.20
N MET A 395 16.93 -35.01 -13.73
CA MET A 395 17.25 -33.58 -13.84
C MET A 395 18.55 -33.19 -13.11
N SER A 396 18.89 -33.86 -12.00
CA SER A 396 20.12 -33.59 -11.25
C SER A 396 21.38 -33.75 -12.11
N ALA A 397 21.40 -34.71 -13.05
CA ALA A 397 22.53 -34.93 -13.95
C ALA A 397 22.76 -33.80 -14.99
N ILE A 398 21.80 -32.88 -15.15
CA ILE A 398 21.99 -31.60 -15.88
C ILE A 398 22.45 -30.53 -14.90
N ASP A 399 21.82 -30.44 -13.73
CA ASP A 399 22.06 -29.41 -12.72
C ASP A 399 23.46 -29.49 -12.11
N GLU A 400 23.94 -30.70 -11.79
CA GLU A 400 25.31 -31.02 -11.35
C GLU A 400 26.40 -30.56 -12.35
N GLN A 401 26.05 -30.23 -13.60
CA GLN A 401 27.00 -29.70 -14.58
C GLN A 401 27.24 -28.19 -14.43
N LEU A 402 26.31 -27.47 -13.81
CA LEU A 402 26.32 -26.03 -13.60
C LEU A 402 27.06 -25.64 -12.30
N PHE A 403 27.22 -24.34 -12.04
CA PHE A 403 27.66 -23.83 -10.74
C PHE A 403 26.47 -23.52 -9.81
N PHE A 404 25.35 -23.09 -10.39
CA PHE A 404 24.06 -22.95 -9.72
C PHE A 404 22.92 -23.19 -10.73
N VAL A 405 21.71 -23.39 -10.24
CA VAL A 405 20.48 -23.55 -11.04
C VAL A 405 19.58 -22.35 -10.77
N VAL A 406 18.87 -21.84 -11.78
CA VAL A 406 17.89 -20.76 -11.64
C VAL A 406 16.52 -21.26 -12.09
N ASP A 407 15.51 -21.14 -11.25
CA ASP A 407 14.10 -21.36 -11.61
C ASP A 407 13.34 -20.03 -11.62
N GLU A 408 13.04 -19.50 -12.81
CA GLU A 408 12.29 -18.25 -12.99
C GLU A 408 10.80 -18.34 -12.62
N ARG A 409 10.26 -19.55 -12.35
CA ARG A 409 8.87 -19.75 -11.92
C ARG A 409 8.76 -19.84 -10.40
N ALA A 410 9.72 -20.49 -9.75
CA ALA A 410 9.82 -20.53 -8.29
C ALA A 410 10.54 -19.31 -7.70
N ASN A 411 11.26 -18.53 -8.53
CA ASN A 411 12.11 -17.41 -8.12
C ASN A 411 13.26 -17.83 -7.18
N THR A 412 13.68 -19.09 -7.26
CA THR A 412 14.73 -19.73 -6.45
C THR A 412 16.04 -19.89 -7.21
N ILE A 413 17.14 -20.05 -6.46
CA ILE A 413 18.47 -20.37 -6.99
C ILE A 413 19.14 -21.40 -6.10
N ASP A 414 19.47 -22.56 -6.67
CA ASP A 414 20.10 -23.66 -5.95
C ASP A 414 21.61 -23.71 -6.25
N LEU A 415 22.43 -23.64 -5.20
CA LEU A 415 23.89 -23.70 -5.31
C LEU A 415 24.36 -25.16 -5.41
N THR A 416 25.05 -25.50 -6.50
CA THR A 416 25.61 -26.85 -6.70
C THR A 416 26.89 -27.05 -5.89
N GLU A 417 27.38 -28.30 -5.83
CA GLU A 417 28.69 -28.63 -5.26
C GLU A 417 29.83 -27.84 -5.92
N LYS A 418 29.86 -27.77 -7.26
CA LYS A 418 30.80 -26.93 -8.03
C LYS A 418 30.70 -25.44 -7.70
N GLY A 419 29.50 -25.00 -7.31
CA GLY A 419 29.26 -23.63 -6.85
C GLY A 419 29.90 -23.37 -5.49
N ARG A 420 29.71 -24.29 -4.53
CA ARG A 420 30.34 -24.24 -3.20
C ARG A 420 31.88 -24.24 -3.31
N ASP A 421 32.45 -25.17 -4.08
CA ASP A 421 33.91 -25.27 -4.30
C ASP A 421 34.52 -23.99 -4.91
N LEU A 422 33.77 -23.29 -5.76
CA LEU A 422 34.24 -22.05 -6.39
C LEU A 422 34.15 -20.83 -5.44
N LEU A 423 33.24 -20.85 -4.47
CA LEU A 423 33.09 -19.81 -3.44
C LEU A 423 34.13 -19.96 -2.33
N SER A 424 34.34 -21.17 -1.79
CA SER A 424 35.36 -21.45 -0.77
C SER A 424 36.17 -22.72 -1.10
N PRO A 425 37.38 -22.57 -1.69
CA PRO A 425 38.28 -23.69 -1.96
C PRO A 425 38.95 -24.25 -0.70
N ASP A 426 39.11 -23.43 0.34
CA ASP A 426 39.91 -23.72 1.53
C ASP A 426 39.05 -24.09 2.76
N GLU A 427 37.79 -23.64 2.81
CA GLU A 427 36.86 -23.87 3.93
C GLU A 427 35.45 -24.25 3.44
N GLN A 428 35.27 -25.49 2.96
CA GLN A 428 33.93 -26.02 2.61
C GLN A 428 32.97 -26.03 3.81
N ALA A 429 33.49 -26.15 5.05
CA ALA A 429 32.74 -26.16 6.30
C ALA A 429 32.12 -24.79 6.70
N LEU A 430 32.35 -23.73 5.91
CA LEU A 430 31.64 -22.46 6.05
C LEU A 430 30.21 -22.52 5.48
N PHE A 431 29.96 -23.41 4.52
CA PHE A 431 28.68 -23.57 3.81
C PHE A 431 27.86 -24.78 4.26
N ILE A 432 28.31 -25.46 5.32
CA ILE A 432 27.58 -26.52 5.99
C ILE A 432 27.11 -25.93 7.32
N LEU A 433 25.79 -25.72 7.45
CA LEU A 433 25.16 -25.42 8.73
C LEU A 433 25.28 -26.67 9.61
N PRO A 434 25.93 -26.60 10.78
CA PRO A 434 25.90 -27.70 11.74
C PRO A 434 24.50 -27.82 12.34
N ASP A 435 24.14 -29.02 12.79
CA ASP A 435 22.95 -29.19 13.61
C ASP A 435 23.26 -28.66 15.01
N ILE A 436 22.80 -27.44 15.27
CA ILE A 436 23.04 -26.74 16.54
C ILE A 436 22.53 -27.54 17.74
N SER A 437 21.46 -28.32 17.55
CA SER A 437 20.90 -29.21 18.57
C SER A 437 21.91 -30.28 18.97
N LEU A 438 22.63 -30.87 18.01
CA LEU A 438 23.64 -31.91 18.27
C LEU A 438 24.94 -31.35 18.87
N GLU A 439 25.35 -30.14 18.47
CA GLU A 439 26.53 -29.48 19.06
C GLU A 439 26.25 -29.00 20.50
N ILE A 440 25.07 -28.42 20.76
CA ILE A 440 24.62 -28.08 22.12
C ILE A 440 24.45 -29.34 22.98
N ASP A 441 23.86 -30.42 22.46
CA ASP A 441 23.76 -31.70 23.19
C ASP A 441 25.14 -32.24 23.61
N ALA A 442 26.15 -32.11 22.74
CA ALA A 442 27.52 -32.51 23.05
C ALA A 442 28.16 -31.61 24.13
N ILE A 443 27.92 -30.30 24.08
CA ILE A 443 28.37 -29.33 25.10
C ILE A 443 27.70 -29.58 26.46
N ARG A 444 26.42 -29.98 26.46
CA ARG A 444 25.66 -30.35 27.67
C ARG A 444 26.10 -31.69 28.27
N LYS A 445 26.49 -32.66 27.43
CA LYS A 445 26.91 -34.00 27.84
C LYS A 445 28.39 -34.13 28.21
N ASP A 446 29.21 -33.09 28.03
CA ASP A 446 30.59 -33.08 28.51
C ASP A 446 30.68 -32.71 30.00
N GLU A 447 30.95 -33.72 30.84
CA GLU A 447 31.14 -33.62 32.29
C GLU A 447 32.37 -32.77 32.70
N ASN A 448 33.27 -32.43 31.76
CA ASN A 448 34.50 -31.69 32.05
C ASN A 448 34.35 -30.17 31.96
N ILE A 449 33.15 -29.66 31.67
CA ILE A 449 32.87 -28.23 31.50
C ILE A 449 32.04 -27.72 32.69
N ASP A 450 32.60 -26.74 33.40
CA ASP A 450 31.94 -26.00 34.48
C ASP A 450 30.75 -25.18 33.97
N SER A 451 29.72 -24.95 34.78
CA SER A 451 28.42 -24.42 34.31
C SER A 451 28.53 -23.06 33.62
N GLU A 452 29.27 -22.12 34.22
CA GLU A 452 29.54 -20.79 33.65
C GLU A 452 30.30 -20.88 32.31
N ASN A 453 31.20 -21.87 32.17
CA ASN A 453 31.93 -22.12 30.93
C ASN A 453 31.10 -22.91 29.88
N ARG A 454 30.07 -23.64 30.31
CA ARG A 454 29.13 -24.31 29.41
C ARG A 454 28.23 -23.28 28.74
N GLN A 455 27.67 -22.35 29.51
CA GLN A 455 26.83 -21.27 28.99
C GLN A 455 27.57 -20.42 27.95
N VAL A 456 28.81 -19.99 28.23
CA VAL A 456 29.64 -19.24 27.27
C VAL A 456 29.91 -20.03 25.97
N LYS A 457 30.03 -21.36 26.04
CA LYS A 457 30.20 -22.21 24.86
C LYS A 457 28.90 -22.42 24.07
N GLU A 458 27.75 -22.50 24.73
CA GLU A 458 26.45 -22.51 24.06
C GLU A 458 26.22 -21.18 23.35
N GLU A 459 26.49 -20.04 24.01
CA GLU A 459 26.44 -18.70 23.38
C GLU A 459 27.41 -18.55 22.19
N GLU A 460 28.64 -19.07 22.30
CA GLU A 460 29.60 -19.08 21.18
C GLU A 460 29.16 -19.99 20.02
N CYS A 461 28.51 -21.12 20.31
CA CYS A 461 27.90 -22.00 19.31
C CYS A 461 26.74 -21.28 18.58
N HIS A 462 25.81 -20.69 19.34
CA HIS A 462 24.71 -19.87 18.80
C HIS A 462 25.23 -18.72 17.92
N ARG A 463 26.23 -17.97 18.38
CA ARG A 463 26.84 -16.89 17.58
C ARG A 463 27.48 -17.42 16.30
N THR A 464 28.25 -18.51 16.37
CA THR A 464 28.91 -19.11 15.20
C THR A 464 27.90 -19.66 14.18
N TYR A 465 26.78 -20.23 14.66
CA TYR A 465 25.68 -20.66 13.80
C TYR A 465 24.99 -19.46 13.12
N ALA A 466 24.70 -18.39 13.87
CA ALA A 466 24.09 -17.17 13.34
C ALA A 466 24.98 -16.49 12.28
N GLU A 467 26.27 -16.32 12.55
CA GLU A 467 27.24 -15.75 11.60
C GLU A 467 27.31 -16.55 10.28
N LYS A 468 27.28 -17.89 10.35
CA LYS A 468 27.24 -18.76 9.17
C LYS A 468 25.91 -18.67 8.42
N SER A 469 24.79 -18.62 9.14
CA SER A 469 23.45 -18.49 8.55
C SER A 469 23.32 -17.15 7.81
N GLU A 470 23.72 -16.03 8.44
CA GLU A 470 23.78 -14.70 7.82
C GLU A 470 24.65 -14.71 6.56
N ALA A 471 25.82 -15.35 6.60
CA ALA A 471 26.72 -15.46 5.46
C ALA A 471 26.11 -16.25 4.27
N VAL A 472 25.49 -17.40 4.54
CA VAL A 472 24.79 -18.20 3.51
C VAL A 472 23.60 -17.43 2.93
N HIS A 473 22.83 -16.75 3.78
CA HIS A 473 21.69 -15.93 3.37
C HIS A 473 22.11 -14.77 2.46
N ASN A 474 23.06 -13.95 2.93
CA ASN A 474 23.61 -12.81 2.17
C ASN A 474 24.15 -13.23 0.79
N ILE A 475 24.74 -14.42 0.68
CA ILE A 475 25.21 -14.99 -0.59
C ILE A 475 24.04 -15.38 -1.50
N ASN A 476 22.99 -15.99 -0.97
CA ASN A 476 21.77 -16.32 -1.73
C ASN A 476 21.08 -15.04 -2.24
N GLN A 477 20.91 -14.02 -1.40
CA GLN A 477 20.33 -12.74 -1.80
C GLN A 477 21.17 -12.02 -2.86
N LEU A 478 22.50 -12.05 -2.77
CA LEU A 478 23.38 -11.57 -3.83
C LEU A 478 23.19 -12.35 -5.14
N MET A 479 23.07 -13.68 -5.08
CA MET A 479 22.80 -14.50 -6.26
C MET A 479 21.45 -14.15 -6.91
N LYS A 480 20.37 -14.05 -6.12
CA LYS A 480 19.04 -13.57 -6.55
C LYS A 480 19.14 -12.20 -7.23
N ALA A 481 19.76 -11.24 -6.54
CA ALA A 481 19.95 -9.88 -7.03
C ALA A 481 20.68 -9.82 -8.39
N TYR A 482 21.67 -10.69 -8.64
CA TYR A 482 22.44 -10.67 -9.89
C TYR A 482 21.78 -11.40 -11.08
N THR A 483 20.97 -12.44 -10.86
CA THR A 483 20.46 -13.30 -11.95
C THR A 483 18.96 -13.13 -12.24
N LEU A 484 18.14 -12.95 -11.21
CA LEU A 484 16.68 -12.84 -11.33
C LEU A 484 16.25 -11.38 -11.56
N PHE A 485 16.95 -10.41 -10.95
CA PHE A 485 16.55 -9.00 -10.99
C PHE A 485 17.35 -8.20 -12.04
N GLU A 486 16.65 -7.65 -13.04
CA GLU A 486 17.22 -6.79 -14.07
C GLU A 486 16.96 -5.30 -13.81
N LYS A 487 18.00 -4.50 -14.10
CA LYS A 487 17.94 -3.05 -14.01
C LYS A 487 17.09 -2.48 -15.15
N ASP A 488 16.36 -1.43 -14.83
CA ASP A 488 15.36 -0.75 -15.65
C ASP A 488 14.16 -1.66 -16.02
N VAL A 489 13.99 -2.79 -15.31
CA VAL A 489 12.83 -3.70 -15.40
C VAL A 489 12.18 -3.89 -14.03
N GLN A 490 12.84 -4.57 -13.08
CA GLN A 490 12.34 -4.73 -11.69
C GLN A 490 12.72 -3.56 -10.78
N TYR A 491 13.81 -2.86 -11.09
CA TYR A 491 14.32 -1.73 -10.31
C TYR A 491 15.14 -0.79 -11.19
N MET A 492 15.23 0.48 -10.82
CA MET A 492 16.19 1.43 -11.36
C MET A 492 17.15 1.92 -10.25
N VAL A 493 18.20 2.64 -10.64
CA VAL A 493 19.04 3.41 -9.71
C VAL A 493 18.76 4.89 -9.97
N SER A 494 18.43 5.64 -8.92
CA SER A 494 18.09 7.07 -8.99
C SER A 494 19.34 7.96 -9.10
N ASP A 495 19.15 9.22 -9.51
CA ASP A 495 20.25 10.21 -9.67
C ASP A 495 20.99 10.51 -8.35
N ASP A 496 20.33 10.36 -7.21
CA ASP A 496 20.92 10.46 -5.86
C ASP A 496 21.57 9.15 -5.38
N GLY A 497 21.64 8.12 -6.24
CA GLY A 497 22.38 6.89 -6.01
C GLY A 497 21.72 5.93 -5.03
N ARG A 498 20.41 5.70 -5.15
CA ARG A 498 19.66 4.68 -4.39
C ARG A 498 18.94 3.71 -5.33
N VAL A 499 18.64 2.50 -4.85
CA VAL A 499 17.81 1.52 -5.58
C VAL A 499 16.34 1.89 -5.41
N VAL A 500 15.57 1.87 -6.50
CA VAL A 500 14.13 2.15 -6.49
C VAL A 500 13.41 1.07 -7.29
N ILE A 501 12.45 0.39 -6.66
CA ILE A 501 11.65 -0.67 -7.30
C ILE A 501 10.80 -0.08 -8.41
N ILE A 502 10.59 -0.84 -9.50
CA ILE A 502 9.63 -0.53 -10.55
C ILE A 502 8.47 -1.52 -10.42
N ASP A 503 7.24 -1.01 -10.43
CA ASP A 503 6.04 -1.84 -10.56
C ASP A 503 5.94 -2.35 -12.02
N GLU A 504 6.15 -3.66 -12.20
CA GLU A 504 6.12 -4.33 -13.51
C GLU A 504 4.82 -4.10 -14.29
N SER A 505 3.70 -3.85 -13.60
CA SER A 505 2.38 -3.67 -14.22
C SER A 505 2.07 -2.24 -14.69
N THR A 506 2.79 -1.23 -14.16
CA THR A 506 2.60 0.19 -14.56
C THR A 506 3.86 0.86 -15.11
N GLY A 507 5.03 0.25 -14.96
CA GLY A 507 6.33 0.84 -15.33
C GLY A 507 6.70 2.05 -14.46
N ARG A 508 6.08 2.21 -13.29
CA ARG A 508 6.32 3.34 -12.38
C ARG A 508 7.38 2.98 -11.34
N PRO A 509 8.31 3.89 -11.02
CA PRO A 509 9.10 3.76 -9.81
C PRO A 509 8.19 3.82 -8.58
N GLN A 510 8.51 3.03 -7.56
CA GLN A 510 7.81 2.92 -6.27
C GLN A 510 8.75 3.41 -5.16
N PRO A 511 9.01 4.74 -5.07
CA PRO A 511 10.09 5.29 -4.24
C PRO A 511 9.77 5.20 -2.74
N GLY A 512 10.34 4.19 -2.10
CA GLY A 512 10.09 3.87 -0.70
C GLY A 512 9.78 2.39 -0.45
N ARG A 513 9.26 1.68 -1.47
CA ARG A 513 9.25 0.21 -1.43
C ARG A 513 10.67 -0.33 -1.49
N ARG A 514 11.00 -1.18 -0.52
CA ARG A 514 12.16 -2.07 -0.55
C ARG A 514 11.73 -3.48 -0.93
N PHE A 515 12.71 -4.31 -1.27
CA PHE A 515 12.54 -5.76 -1.22
C PHE A 515 12.86 -6.20 0.23
N SER A 516 12.09 -7.13 0.77
CA SER A 516 12.34 -7.76 2.06
C SER A 516 13.60 -8.63 2.04
N ASP A 517 13.90 -9.28 3.15
CA ASP A 517 14.75 -10.48 3.17
C ASP A 517 16.17 -10.25 2.61
N GLY A 518 16.85 -9.19 3.06
CA GLY A 518 18.18 -8.76 2.57
C GLY A 518 18.29 -8.36 1.08
N LEU A 519 17.27 -8.61 0.26
CA LEU A 519 17.37 -8.53 -1.20
C LEU A 519 17.56 -7.09 -1.71
N HIS A 520 17.04 -6.09 -1.01
CA HIS A 520 17.26 -4.68 -1.37
C HIS A 520 18.73 -4.29 -1.13
N GLN A 521 19.30 -4.72 0.01
CA GLN A 521 20.69 -4.52 0.39
C GLN A 521 21.62 -5.28 -0.56
N ALA A 522 21.24 -6.48 -1.00
CA ALA A 522 21.92 -7.23 -2.05
C ALA A 522 21.91 -6.50 -3.42
N LEU A 523 20.83 -5.80 -3.77
CA LEU A 523 20.73 -4.97 -4.98
C LEU A 523 21.53 -3.66 -4.86
N GLU A 524 21.50 -3.00 -3.70
CA GLU A 524 22.36 -1.85 -3.41
C GLU A 524 23.85 -2.25 -3.51
N ALA A 525 24.21 -3.37 -2.87
CA ALA A 525 25.52 -3.98 -2.96
C ALA A 525 25.90 -4.30 -4.41
N LYS A 526 25.03 -4.95 -5.20
CA LYS A 526 25.24 -5.26 -6.62
C LYS A 526 25.66 -4.01 -7.41
N GLU A 527 24.83 -2.96 -7.36
CA GLU A 527 25.01 -1.72 -8.11
C GLU A 527 26.17 -0.86 -7.58
N GLY A 528 26.59 -1.05 -6.32
CA GLY A 528 27.61 -0.23 -5.66
C GLY A 528 27.04 1.05 -5.03
N VAL A 529 25.76 1.00 -4.67
CA VAL A 529 25.05 2.02 -3.88
C VAL A 529 25.51 1.96 -2.41
N LYS A 530 25.30 3.05 -1.65
CA LYS A 530 25.52 3.03 -0.21
C LYS A 530 24.46 2.14 0.45
N LEU A 531 24.89 0.98 0.96
CA LEU A 531 24.09 0.09 1.80
C LEU A 531 23.33 0.87 2.90
N GLN A 532 22.04 0.61 2.98
CA GLN A 532 21.16 1.04 4.06
C GLN A 532 20.99 -0.12 5.07
N HIS A 533 20.63 0.20 6.32
CA HIS A 533 20.35 -0.83 7.34
C HIS A 533 19.23 -1.78 6.87
N GLU A 534 19.25 -2.99 7.40
CA GLU A 534 18.16 -3.95 7.19
C GLU A 534 16.87 -3.46 7.85
N THR A 535 15.73 -3.88 7.29
CA THR A 535 14.40 -3.41 7.69
C THR A 535 13.42 -4.57 7.73
N GLN A 536 12.95 -4.90 8.93
CA GLN A 536 11.96 -5.96 9.20
C GLN A 536 10.54 -5.39 9.19
N THR A 537 9.54 -6.22 8.91
CA THR A 537 8.13 -5.85 9.02
C THR A 537 7.75 -5.74 10.49
N ILE A 538 7.33 -4.55 10.92
CA ILE A 538 6.78 -4.32 12.28
C ILE A 538 5.27 -4.55 12.27
N ALA A 539 4.58 -4.05 11.25
CA ALA A 539 3.15 -4.22 11.10
C ALA A 539 2.74 -4.24 9.62
N THR A 540 1.73 -5.04 9.26
CA THR A 540 1.28 -5.21 7.88
C THR A 540 -0.23 -5.43 7.83
N ILE A 541 -0.98 -4.77 6.95
CA ILE A 541 -2.44 -4.97 6.80
C ILE A 541 -2.89 -4.91 5.33
N THR A 542 -3.77 -5.82 4.92
CA THR A 542 -4.43 -5.72 3.61
C THR A 542 -5.50 -4.63 3.60
N LEU A 543 -5.68 -3.97 2.45
CA LEU A 543 -6.79 -3.02 2.28
C LEU A 543 -8.15 -3.70 2.50
N GLN A 544 -8.27 -4.98 2.13
CA GLN A 544 -9.43 -5.84 2.40
C GLN A 544 -9.82 -5.81 3.87
N ASN A 545 -8.89 -6.13 4.78
CA ASN A 545 -9.19 -6.19 6.20
C ASN A 545 -9.28 -4.81 6.86
N LEU A 546 -8.50 -3.81 6.41
CA LEU A 546 -8.67 -2.41 6.81
C LEU A 546 -10.09 -1.88 6.53
N PHE A 547 -10.62 -2.12 5.32
CA PHE A 547 -11.98 -1.66 4.98
C PHE A 547 -13.08 -2.49 5.66
N ARG A 548 -12.83 -3.76 6.01
CA ARG A 548 -13.76 -4.58 6.82
C ARG A 548 -13.91 -4.10 8.26
N MET A 549 -13.01 -3.27 8.78
CA MET A 549 -13.14 -2.66 10.12
C MET A 549 -14.25 -1.60 10.20
N TYR A 550 -14.68 -1.02 9.07
CA TYR A 550 -15.71 0.00 9.08
C TYR A 550 -17.08 -0.59 9.41
N LYS A 551 -17.69 -0.12 10.51
CA LYS A 551 -19.06 -0.50 10.93
C LYS A 551 -20.11 -0.20 9.85
N LYS A 552 -19.77 0.60 8.82
CA LYS A 552 -20.55 0.85 7.59
C LYS A 552 -19.61 1.25 6.45
N LEU A 553 -19.67 0.55 5.31
CA LEU A 553 -18.84 0.82 4.12
C LEU A 553 -19.73 1.10 2.90
N SER A 554 -19.26 1.96 1.99
CA SER A 554 -19.91 2.28 0.71
C SER A 554 -18.88 2.82 -0.29
N GLY A 555 -19.26 2.97 -1.56
CA GLY A 555 -18.33 3.51 -2.55
C GLY A 555 -18.97 3.99 -3.84
N MET A 556 -18.20 4.72 -4.64
CA MET A 556 -18.66 5.25 -5.93
C MET A 556 -17.58 5.05 -7.00
N THR A 557 -18.00 4.70 -8.21
CA THR A 557 -17.11 4.49 -9.37
C THR A 557 -17.89 4.64 -10.67
N GLY A 558 -17.21 4.69 -11.82
CA GLY A 558 -17.85 4.57 -13.13
C GLY A 558 -18.02 3.12 -13.62
N THR A 559 -17.49 2.13 -12.90
CA THR A 559 -17.35 0.75 -13.38
C THR A 559 -17.25 -0.29 -12.24
N ALA A 560 -18.39 -0.74 -11.71
CA ALA A 560 -18.47 -1.81 -10.70
C ALA A 560 -19.35 -3.01 -11.11
N GLU A 561 -20.25 -2.89 -12.10
CA GLU A 561 -21.16 -3.98 -12.51
C GLU A 561 -20.41 -5.29 -12.88
N THR A 562 -19.17 -5.17 -13.38
CA THR A 562 -18.34 -6.33 -13.75
C THR A 562 -17.78 -7.07 -12.53
N GLU A 563 -17.42 -6.35 -11.47
CA GLU A 563 -16.76 -6.89 -10.27
C GLU A 563 -17.72 -7.09 -9.07
N ALA A 564 -19.03 -6.88 -9.28
CA ALA A 564 -20.04 -6.93 -8.22
C ALA A 564 -20.06 -8.26 -7.41
N GLY A 565 -19.59 -9.36 -8.01
CA GLY A 565 -19.40 -10.63 -7.31
C GLY A 565 -18.26 -10.59 -6.28
N GLU A 566 -17.10 -10.03 -6.64
CA GLU A 566 -15.94 -9.87 -5.75
C GLU A 566 -16.23 -8.87 -4.64
N LEU A 567 -16.88 -7.75 -4.98
CA LEU A 567 -17.28 -6.70 -4.03
C LEU A 567 -18.29 -7.22 -2.98
N TRP A 568 -19.17 -8.15 -3.37
CA TRP A 568 -20.04 -8.85 -2.43
C TRP A 568 -19.29 -9.95 -1.64
N GLU A 569 -18.47 -10.77 -2.29
CA GLU A 569 -17.79 -11.90 -1.66
C GLU A 569 -16.77 -11.45 -0.60
N ILE A 570 -16.02 -10.38 -0.85
CA ILE A 570 -15.10 -9.77 0.11
C ILE A 570 -15.87 -8.83 1.05
N TYR A 571 -16.39 -7.71 0.53
CA TYR A 571 -16.85 -6.57 1.35
C TYR A 571 -18.34 -6.55 1.68
N LYS A 572 -19.15 -7.50 1.16
CA LYS A 572 -20.63 -7.48 1.24
C LYS A 572 -21.27 -6.22 0.61
N LEU A 573 -20.57 -5.60 -0.35
CA LEU A 573 -21.04 -4.41 -1.05
C LEU A 573 -21.86 -4.78 -2.29
N ASP A 574 -23.16 -4.49 -2.23
CA ASP A 574 -24.09 -4.55 -3.36
C ASP A 574 -23.75 -3.44 -4.38
N VAL A 575 -23.85 -3.69 -5.68
CA VAL A 575 -23.63 -2.68 -6.73
C VAL A 575 -24.95 -2.24 -7.36
N THR A 576 -25.26 -0.94 -7.30
CA THR A 576 -26.43 -0.33 -7.95
C THR A 576 -25.99 0.63 -9.05
N VAL A 577 -26.42 0.35 -10.29
CA VAL A 577 -26.16 1.23 -11.45
C VAL A 577 -27.11 2.41 -11.43
N ILE A 578 -26.56 3.62 -11.35
CA ILE A 578 -27.31 4.88 -11.28
C ILE A 578 -27.60 5.37 -12.71
N PRO A 579 -28.85 5.72 -13.05
CA PRO A 579 -29.18 6.30 -14.36
C PRO A 579 -28.41 7.61 -14.61
N THR A 580 -27.94 7.84 -15.84
CA THR A 580 -27.33 9.12 -16.21
C THR A 580 -28.39 10.23 -16.26
N ASN A 581 -28.01 11.46 -15.88
CA ASN A 581 -28.90 12.63 -15.93
C ASN A 581 -29.40 12.90 -17.37
N ARG A 582 -28.52 12.66 -18.35
CA ARG A 582 -28.76 12.84 -19.79
C ARG A 582 -28.36 11.57 -20.56
N PRO A 583 -29.04 11.22 -21.68
CA PRO A 583 -28.67 10.04 -22.47
C PRO A 583 -27.25 10.16 -23.06
N ILE A 584 -26.48 9.08 -23.02
CA ILE A 584 -25.11 9.03 -23.59
C ILE A 584 -25.16 9.16 -25.11
N ARG A 585 -24.33 10.05 -25.69
CA ARG A 585 -24.25 10.32 -27.15
C ARG A 585 -22.86 10.08 -27.75
N ARG A 586 -22.03 9.27 -27.08
CA ARG A 586 -20.73 8.82 -27.59
C ARG A 586 -20.88 7.67 -28.59
N VAL A 587 -20.31 7.80 -29.77
CA VAL A 587 -20.23 6.73 -30.77
C VAL A 587 -19.02 5.84 -30.49
N ASP A 588 -19.27 4.67 -29.90
CA ASP A 588 -18.26 3.62 -29.76
C ASP A 588 -18.15 2.82 -31.07
N HIS A 589 -16.97 2.80 -31.67
CA HIS A 589 -16.64 2.06 -32.89
C HIS A 589 -16.19 0.61 -32.58
N GLU A 590 -16.12 -0.24 -33.62
CA GLU A 590 -15.41 -1.53 -33.53
C GLU A 590 -13.88 -1.32 -33.46
N ASP A 591 -13.16 -2.39 -33.10
CA ASP A 591 -11.72 -2.37 -32.87
C ASP A 591 -10.96 -2.59 -34.18
N LEU A 592 -9.93 -1.78 -34.45
CA LEU A 592 -9.07 -1.92 -35.63
C LEU A 592 -7.86 -2.79 -35.30
N ILE A 593 -7.75 -3.96 -35.94
CA ILE A 593 -6.72 -4.96 -35.66
C ILE A 593 -5.71 -5.03 -36.80
N TYR A 594 -4.43 -4.93 -36.43
CA TYR A 594 -3.25 -4.90 -37.30
C TYR A 594 -2.33 -6.11 -37.06
N ARG A 595 -1.48 -6.45 -38.02
CA ARG A 595 -0.53 -7.58 -37.89
C ARG A 595 0.62 -7.25 -36.92
N THR A 596 1.13 -6.01 -36.94
CA THR A 596 2.30 -5.54 -36.14
C THR A 596 2.01 -4.26 -35.33
N ARG A 597 2.77 -4.04 -34.25
CA ARG A 597 2.75 -2.79 -33.45
C ARG A 597 3.13 -1.58 -34.31
N LYS A 598 3.98 -1.77 -35.32
CA LYS A 598 4.44 -0.70 -36.22
C LYS A 598 3.29 -0.14 -37.08
N GLU A 599 2.48 -1.02 -37.67
CA GLU A 599 1.29 -0.61 -38.42
C GLU A 599 0.26 0.06 -37.49
N LYS A 600 0.00 -0.55 -36.33
CA LYS A 600 -0.89 0.00 -35.28
C LYS A 600 -0.54 1.45 -34.93
N PHE A 601 0.72 1.73 -34.58
CA PHE A 601 1.15 3.08 -34.20
C PHE A 601 1.15 4.06 -35.39
N GLN A 602 1.43 3.62 -36.62
CA GLN A 602 1.30 4.47 -37.79
C GLN A 602 -0.15 4.89 -38.03
N ALA A 603 -1.10 3.95 -37.98
CA ALA A 603 -2.51 4.22 -38.15
C ALA A 603 -3.10 5.12 -37.04
N ILE A 604 -2.66 4.96 -35.79
CA ILE A 604 -3.01 5.86 -34.68
C ILE A 604 -2.58 7.30 -35.00
N ILE A 605 -1.33 7.50 -35.45
CA ILE A 605 -0.80 8.83 -35.78
C ILE A 605 -1.56 9.48 -36.94
N ASP A 606 -1.97 8.70 -37.94
CA ASP A 606 -2.67 9.18 -39.12
C ASP A 606 -4.13 9.55 -38.81
N GLU A 607 -4.80 8.80 -37.92
CA GLU A 607 -6.13 9.16 -37.39
C GLU A 607 -6.06 10.41 -36.48
N VAL A 608 -5.05 10.50 -35.59
CA VAL A 608 -4.83 11.70 -34.76
C VAL A 608 -4.60 12.94 -35.63
N ALA A 609 -3.80 12.83 -36.70
CA ALA A 609 -3.60 13.92 -37.66
C ALA A 609 -4.93 14.35 -38.31
N ARG A 610 -5.72 13.38 -38.82
CA ARG A 610 -7.02 13.63 -39.46
C ARG A 610 -8.05 14.30 -38.53
N LEU A 611 -7.97 14.04 -37.23
CA LEU A 611 -8.85 14.65 -36.21
C LEU A 611 -8.35 16.03 -35.77
N HIS A 612 -7.03 16.21 -35.64
CA HIS A 612 -6.39 17.49 -35.34
C HIS A 612 -6.58 18.52 -36.47
N GLU A 613 -6.47 18.10 -37.74
CA GLU A 613 -6.82 18.92 -38.91
C GLU A 613 -8.29 19.36 -38.89
N LYS A 614 -9.20 18.47 -38.45
CA LYS A 614 -10.62 18.79 -38.20
C LYS A 614 -10.85 19.62 -36.93
N LYS A 615 -9.79 20.07 -36.22
CA LYS A 615 -9.82 20.82 -34.95
C LYS A 615 -10.65 20.17 -33.84
N LEU A 616 -10.70 18.84 -33.79
CA LEU A 616 -11.34 18.12 -32.69
C LEU A 616 -10.30 17.82 -31.60
N PRO A 617 -10.68 17.86 -30.30
CA PRO A 617 -9.82 17.37 -29.23
C PRO A 617 -9.70 15.85 -29.30
N VAL A 618 -8.49 15.34 -29.07
CA VAL A 618 -8.17 13.91 -29.11
C VAL A 618 -7.44 13.49 -27.84
N LEU A 619 -7.99 12.47 -27.16
CA LEU A 619 -7.34 11.80 -26.03
C LEU A 619 -6.84 10.42 -26.48
N VAL A 620 -5.53 10.18 -26.36
CA VAL A 620 -4.88 8.92 -26.71
C VAL A 620 -4.42 8.22 -25.43
N GLY A 621 -5.05 7.08 -25.10
CA GLY A 621 -4.71 6.28 -23.92
C GLY A 621 -3.81 5.08 -24.29
N THR A 622 -2.65 4.99 -23.65
CA THR A 622 -1.67 3.87 -23.81
C THR A 622 -1.58 3.04 -22.54
N ALA A 623 -1.26 1.75 -22.61
CA ALA A 623 -1.08 0.96 -21.39
C ALA A 623 0.23 1.31 -20.66
N SER A 624 1.34 1.49 -21.39
CA SER A 624 2.68 1.75 -20.82
C SER A 624 3.20 3.17 -21.08
N VAL A 625 4.16 3.60 -20.25
CA VAL A 625 4.91 4.86 -20.42
C VAL A 625 5.75 4.84 -21.70
N GLU A 626 6.38 3.71 -22.03
CA GLU A 626 7.20 3.57 -23.26
C GLU A 626 6.37 3.81 -24.53
N ALA A 627 5.16 3.23 -24.61
CA ALA A 627 4.24 3.43 -25.73
C ALA A 627 3.82 4.90 -25.87
N SER A 628 3.57 5.58 -24.75
CA SER A 628 3.29 7.01 -24.69
C SER A 628 4.47 7.87 -25.19
N GLU A 629 5.70 7.58 -24.75
CA GLU A 629 6.90 8.30 -25.21
C GLU A 629 7.26 8.00 -26.68
N LEU A 630 6.98 6.78 -27.16
CA LEU A 630 7.09 6.42 -28.57
C LEU A 630 6.11 7.24 -29.42
N LEU A 631 4.83 7.29 -29.03
CA LEU A 631 3.80 8.08 -29.71
C LEU A 631 4.10 9.58 -29.65
N SER A 632 4.55 10.11 -28.51
CA SER A 632 4.98 11.51 -28.38
C SER A 632 6.11 11.86 -29.38
N ARG A 633 7.13 10.98 -29.50
CA ARG A 633 8.20 11.13 -30.49
C ARG A 633 7.70 11.04 -31.94
N MET A 634 6.70 10.21 -32.22
CA MET A 634 6.07 10.10 -33.56
C MET A 634 5.20 11.33 -33.90
N MET A 635 4.38 11.80 -32.97
CA MET A 635 3.58 13.03 -33.13
C MET A 635 4.47 14.26 -33.34
N THR A 636 5.57 14.37 -32.58
CA THR A 636 6.57 15.43 -32.75
C THR A 636 7.16 15.45 -34.17
N ARG A 637 7.50 14.27 -34.74
CA ARG A 637 8.01 14.15 -36.11
C ARG A 637 6.96 14.51 -37.18
N ARG A 638 5.67 14.29 -36.90
CA ARG A 638 4.55 14.75 -37.74
C ARG A 638 4.18 16.23 -37.53
N GLY A 639 4.83 16.94 -36.60
CA GLY A 639 4.53 18.34 -36.29
C GLY A 639 3.25 18.56 -35.45
N ILE A 640 2.66 17.50 -34.89
CA ILE A 640 1.44 17.57 -34.09
C ILE A 640 1.79 18.04 -32.68
N LYS A 641 1.33 19.25 -32.31
CA LYS A 641 1.45 19.75 -30.93
C LYS A 641 0.53 18.93 -30.02
N HIS A 642 1.11 18.32 -29.00
CA HIS A 642 0.40 17.49 -28.03
C HIS A 642 0.92 17.73 -26.61
N GLN A 643 0.16 17.27 -25.61
CA GLN A 643 0.56 17.20 -24.20
C GLN A 643 0.67 15.73 -23.78
N LEU A 644 1.45 15.44 -22.73
CA LEU A 644 1.71 14.09 -22.24
C LEU A 644 1.46 14.02 -20.72
N LEU A 645 0.66 13.04 -20.30
CA LEU A 645 0.28 12.76 -18.92
C LEU A 645 0.90 11.41 -18.50
N ASN A 646 1.98 11.46 -17.70
CA ASN A 646 2.76 10.28 -17.28
C ASN A 646 2.46 9.80 -15.83
N ALA A 647 1.41 10.33 -15.19
CA ALA A 647 1.06 10.05 -13.79
C ALA A 647 2.20 10.33 -12.78
N ARG A 648 2.92 11.46 -12.97
CA ARG A 648 4.03 11.94 -12.11
C ARG A 648 3.74 13.26 -11.39
N TYR A 649 2.78 14.08 -11.85
CA TYR A 649 2.52 15.41 -11.28
C TYR A 649 1.03 15.75 -11.32
N HIS A 650 0.25 15.19 -10.39
CA HIS A 650 -1.23 15.21 -10.45
C HIS A 650 -1.87 16.61 -10.57
N GLU A 651 -1.32 17.64 -9.92
CA GLU A 651 -1.77 19.03 -10.05
C GLU A 651 -1.61 19.57 -11.48
N LYS A 652 -0.42 19.41 -12.07
CA LYS A 652 -0.14 19.82 -13.47
C LYS A 652 -0.94 18.99 -14.47
N GLU A 653 -1.14 17.71 -14.15
CA GLU A 653 -1.97 16.81 -14.95
C GLU A 653 -3.45 17.23 -14.93
N ALA A 654 -3.98 17.68 -13.79
CA ALA A 654 -5.35 18.21 -13.71
C ALA A 654 -5.55 19.45 -14.61
N GLN A 655 -4.57 20.35 -14.67
CA GLN A 655 -4.60 21.47 -15.63
C GLN A 655 -4.58 20.99 -17.07
N ILE A 656 -3.66 20.09 -17.44
CA ILE A 656 -3.55 19.52 -18.80
C ILE A 656 -4.84 18.78 -19.21
N VAL A 657 -5.49 18.08 -18.28
CA VAL A 657 -6.78 17.40 -18.52
C VAL A 657 -7.92 18.40 -18.72
N THR A 658 -7.90 19.52 -18.00
CA THR A 658 -8.88 20.62 -18.17
C THR A 658 -8.72 21.26 -19.56
N ASP A 659 -7.48 21.48 -20.00
CA ASP A 659 -7.16 22.03 -21.33
C ASP A 659 -7.44 21.03 -22.48
N ALA A 660 -7.53 19.72 -22.19
CA ALA A 660 -7.69 18.68 -23.21
C ALA A 660 -9.03 18.72 -23.97
N GLY A 661 -10.02 19.48 -23.49
CA GLY A 661 -11.31 19.70 -24.16
C GLY A 661 -11.33 20.84 -25.18
N LEU A 662 -10.21 21.55 -25.35
CA LEU A 662 -10.08 22.69 -26.27
C LEU A 662 -9.96 22.27 -27.74
N SER A 663 -10.40 23.15 -28.64
CA SER A 663 -10.38 22.96 -30.09
C SER A 663 -8.99 22.60 -30.65
N GLY A 664 -8.87 21.38 -31.17
CA GLY A 664 -7.61 20.82 -31.70
C GLY A 664 -6.58 20.39 -30.65
N ALA A 665 -6.92 20.32 -29.36
CA ALA A 665 -6.02 19.76 -28.34
C ALA A 665 -5.72 18.27 -28.63
N VAL A 666 -4.48 17.83 -28.34
CA VAL A 666 -4.09 16.43 -28.44
C VAL A 666 -3.37 16.06 -27.16
N THR A 667 -3.90 15.09 -26.42
CA THR A 667 -3.38 14.70 -25.11
C THR A 667 -3.14 13.20 -25.08
N ILE A 668 -1.92 12.80 -24.74
CA ILE A 668 -1.54 11.40 -24.53
C ILE A 668 -1.58 11.10 -23.03
N ALA A 669 -2.18 9.99 -22.63
CA ALA A 669 -2.30 9.56 -21.24
C ALA A 669 -1.80 8.13 -21.03
N THR A 670 -0.87 7.95 -20.07
CA THR A 670 -0.44 6.64 -19.63
C THR A 670 -1.47 6.01 -18.69
N ASN A 671 -2.03 4.88 -19.09
CA ASN A 671 -3.04 4.10 -18.40
C ASN A 671 -4.24 4.98 -18.00
N MET A 672 -4.35 5.37 -16.72
CA MET A 672 -5.42 6.24 -16.19
C MET A 672 -4.95 7.64 -15.74
N ALA A 673 -3.81 8.12 -16.22
CA ALA A 673 -3.31 9.46 -15.89
C ALA A 673 -4.38 10.55 -16.09
N GLY A 674 -4.45 11.51 -15.16
CA GLY A 674 -5.55 12.48 -15.13
C GLY A 674 -6.88 11.95 -14.54
N ARG A 675 -6.87 10.92 -13.69
CA ARG A 675 -8.05 10.45 -12.94
C ARG A 675 -8.66 11.56 -12.06
N GLY A 676 -9.93 11.40 -11.71
CA GLY A 676 -10.68 12.34 -10.86
C GLY A 676 -10.96 13.73 -11.46
N THR A 677 -10.42 14.06 -12.64
CA THR A 677 -10.58 15.36 -13.30
C THR A 677 -11.48 15.24 -14.55
N ASP A 678 -12.20 16.32 -14.86
CA ASP A 678 -13.20 16.36 -15.93
C ASP A 678 -12.70 17.11 -17.17
N ILE A 679 -13.00 16.59 -18.36
CA ILE A 679 -12.60 17.17 -19.64
C ILE A 679 -13.78 17.98 -20.18
N LYS A 680 -13.87 19.25 -19.78
CA LYS A 680 -14.93 20.16 -20.22
C LYS A 680 -14.70 20.56 -21.68
N LEU A 681 -15.68 20.30 -22.54
CA LEU A 681 -15.57 20.61 -23.97
C LEU A 681 -15.72 22.12 -24.24
N ALA A 682 -14.88 22.65 -25.13
CA ALA A 682 -15.05 24.02 -25.63
C ALA A 682 -16.30 24.12 -26.53
N PRO A 683 -17.07 25.24 -26.50
CA PRO A 683 -18.32 25.35 -27.24
C PRO A 683 -18.20 25.22 -28.77
N ASP A 684 -17.02 25.45 -29.35
CA ASP A 684 -16.74 25.34 -30.79
C ASP A 684 -16.42 23.90 -31.26
N VAL A 685 -16.17 22.99 -30.30
CA VAL A 685 -16.01 21.54 -30.53
C VAL A 685 -17.36 20.83 -30.65
N ILE A 686 -18.42 21.41 -30.07
CA ILE A 686 -19.77 20.86 -30.05
C ILE A 686 -20.51 21.29 -31.34
N ARG A 687 -20.52 20.41 -32.34
CA ARG A 687 -21.07 20.65 -33.69
C ARG A 687 -22.52 20.23 -33.88
N ILE A 688 -23.27 20.04 -32.79
CA ILE A 688 -24.70 19.70 -32.81
C ILE A 688 -25.52 20.76 -32.08
N GLU A 689 -26.78 20.91 -32.46
CA GLU A 689 -27.71 21.86 -31.85
C GLU A 689 -27.90 21.55 -30.36
N ARG A 690 -27.83 22.57 -29.49
CA ARG A 690 -27.99 22.39 -28.03
C ARG A 690 -29.32 21.76 -27.64
N GLU A 691 -30.38 22.05 -28.40
CA GLU A 691 -31.69 21.41 -28.23
C GLU A 691 -31.63 19.87 -28.32
N ILE A 692 -30.70 19.30 -29.10
CA ILE A 692 -30.48 17.85 -29.16
C ILE A 692 -29.84 17.36 -27.86
N ILE A 693 -28.88 18.11 -27.31
CA ILE A 693 -28.14 17.77 -26.08
C ILE A 693 -29.07 17.82 -24.85
N ASP A 694 -29.89 18.87 -24.75
CA ASP A 694 -30.84 19.07 -23.65
C ASP A 694 -32.09 18.17 -23.76
N SER A 695 -32.32 17.53 -24.91
CA SER A 695 -33.42 16.58 -25.10
C SER A 695 -33.17 15.20 -24.47
N LYS A 696 -34.20 14.34 -24.49
CA LYS A 696 -34.07 12.90 -24.18
C LYS A 696 -33.73 12.02 -25.40
N LYS A 697 -33.35 12.59 -26.55
CA LYS A 697 -32.96 11.82 -27.75
C LYS A 697 -31.66 11.04 -27.52
N THR A 698 -31.67 9.80 -27.99
CA THR A 698 -30.57 8.82 -27.99
C THR A 698 -29.85 8.78 -29.34
N LEU A 699 -28.80 7.97 -29.47
CA LEU A 699 -28.06 7.77 -30.73
C LEU A 699 -28.90 7.18 -31.87
N ASP A 700 -29.89 6.36 -31.55
CA ASP A 700 -30.66 5.62 -32.55
C ASP A 700 -31.97 6.32 -32.95
N ASP A 701 -32.29 7.45 -32.28
CA ASP A 701 -33.38 8.35 -32.66
C ASP A 701 -33.06 9.10 -33.96
N LYS A 702 -34.12 9.42 -34.72
CA LYS A 702 -34.02 10.15 -35.99
C LYS A 702 -34.01 11.66 -35.79
N LEU A 703 -33.17 12.33 -36.59
CA LEU A 703 -33.16 13.78 -36.75
C LEU A 703 -34.17 14.21 -37.82
N SER A 704 -34.40 15.52 -37.95
CA SER A 704 -35.23 16.13 -39.01
C SER A 704 -34.78 15.69 -40.42
N SER A 705 -33.47 15.50 -40.61
CA SER A 705 -32.82 14.95 -41.81
C SER A 705 -33.09 13.45 -42.08
N HIS A 706 -33.96 12.79 -41.31
CA HIS A 706 -34.34 11.37 -41.38
C HIS A 706 -33.22 10.35 -41.11
N LYS A 707 -31.95 10.76 -41.06
CA LYS A 707 -30.82 9.99 -40.53
C LYS A 707 -30.95 9.82 -39.02
N THR A 708 -30.33 8.78 -38.44
CA THR A 708 -30.18 8.68 -36.99
C THR A 708 -29.08 9.60 -36.49
N LEU A 709 -29.13 9.99 -35.20
CA LEU A 709 -28.07 10.80 -34.59
C LEU A 709 -26.69 10.10 -34.70
N ARG A 710 -26.65 8.77 -34.56
CA ARG A 710 -25.46 7.95 -34.80
C ARG A 710 -24.87 8.14 -36.20
N GLN A 711 -25.69 8.15 -37.25
CA GLN A 711 -25.24 8.35 -38.63
C GLN A 711 -24.66 9.75 -38.82
N HIS A 712 -25.33 10.78 -38.30
CA HIS A 712 -24.87 12.16 -38.37
C HIS A 712 -23.52 12.36 -37.66
N LEU A 713 -23.34 11.80 -36.46
CA LEU A 713 -22.08 11.89 -35.70
C LEU A 713 -20.91 11.09 -36.33
N ILE A 714 -21.20 10.10 -37.19
CA ILE A 714 -20.17 9.38 -37.96
C ILE A 714 -19.72 10.20 -39.18
N GLU A 715 -20.65 10.89 -39.85
CA GLU A 715 -20.36 11.77 -40.99
C GLU A 715 -19.64 13.06 -40.54
N GLU A 716 -20.17 13.69 -39.50
CA GLU A 716 -19.69 14.96 -38.93
C GLU A 716 -19.28 14.75 -37.46
N PRO A 717 -18.04 14.27 -37.21
CA PRO A 717 -17.56 14.03 -35.84
C PRO A 717 -17.47 15.33 -35.05
N SER A 718 -17.89 15.21 -33.78
CA SER A 718 -18.17 16.28 -32.82
C SER A 718 -17.77 15.82 -31.42
N GLY A 719 -17.40 16.73 -30.53
CA GLY A 719 -16.99 16.40 -29.15
C GLY A 719 -15.61 15.75 -29.02
N LEU A 720 -15.31 15.17 -27.86
CA LEU A 720 -14.03 14.51 -27.58
C LEU A 720 -13.92 13.17 -28.31
N GLN A 721 -12.79 12.96 -28.99
CA GLN A 721 -12.45 11.71 -29.66
C GLN A 721 -11.48 10.92 -28.79
N VAL A 722 -11.81 9.67 -28.43
CA VAL A 722 -10.96 8.81 -27.57
C VAL A 722 -10.34 7.67 -28.40
N ILE A 723 -9.02 7.54 -28.33
CA ILE A 723 -8.27 6.48 -29.00
C ILE A 723 -7.56 5.64 -27.93
N GLY A 724 -7.91 4.36 -27.81
CA GLY A 724 -7.14 3.39 -27.04
C GLY A 724 -6.08 2.71 -27.93
N THR A 725 -4.83 2.66 -27.48
CA THR A 725 -3.71 2.09 -28.27
C THR A 725 -3.44 0.62 -27.99
N GLU A 726 -4.03 0.06 -26.94
CA GLU A 726 -4.22 -1.39 -26.74
C GLU A 726 -5.46 -1.64 -25.88
N ARG A 727 -5.83 -2.91 -25.68
CA ARG A 727 -6.81 -3.34 -24.68
C ARG A 727 -6.09 -3.59 -23.35
N HIS A 728 -6.62 -3.03 -22.26
CA HIS A 728 -6.11 -3.30 -20.91
C HIS A 728 -6.50 -4.72 -20.47
N GLU A 729 -5.85 -5.24 -19.42
CA GLU A 729 -6.20 -6.54 -18.83
C GLU A 729 -7.67 -6.62 -18.41
N ALA A 730 -8.17 -5.54 -17.79
CA ALA A 730 -9.54 -5.42 -17.30
C ALA A 730 -10.39 -4.49 -18.18
N ARG A 731 -11.58 -4.96 -18.56
CA ARG A 731 -12.55 -4.30 -19.44
C ARG A 731 -13.15 -3.04 -18.82
N ARG A 732 -13.11 -2.90 -17.48
CA ARG A 732 -13.46 -1.67 -16.75
C ARG A 732 -12.50 -0.50 -17.06
N ILE A 733 -11.19 -0.73 -17.20
CA ILE A 733 -10.22 0.32 -17.53
C ILE A 733 -10.51 0.87 -18.95
N ASP A 734 -10.79 -0.03 -19.90
CA ASP A 734 -11.26 0.37 -21.24
C ASP A 734 -12.55 1.19 -21.18
N ARG A 735 -13.54 0.77 -20.38
CA ARG A 735 -14.80 1.51 -20.16
C ARG A 735 -14.54 2.90 -19.57
N GLN A 736 -13.63 3.04 -18.61
CA GLN A 736 -13.24 4.31 -17.99
C GLN A 736 -12.53 5.24 -18.98
N LEU A 737 -11.67 4.71 -19.86
CA LEU A 737 -11.05 5.46 -20.96
C LEU A 737 -12.12 5.97 -21.94
N ARG A 738 -13.06 5.12 -22.38
CA ARG A 738 -14.21 5.55 -23.20
C ARG A 738 -15.08 6.60 -22.48
N GLY A 739 -15.27 6.43 -21.17
CA GLY A 739 -15.98 7.33 -20.25
C GLY A 739 -15.32 8.70 -20.04
N ARG A 740 -14.20 8.98 -20.69
CA ARG A 740 -13.67 10.35 -20.86
C ARG A 740 -14.51 11.17 -21.83
N SER A 741 -15.22 10.53 -22.75
CA SER A 741 -16.04 11.17 -23.78
C SER A 741 -17.54 10.91 -23.60
N GLY A 742 -18.37 11.86 -24.06
CA GLY A 742 -19.83 11.81 -24.01
C GLY A 742 -20.47 12.06 -22.64
N ARG A 743 -19.84 12.90 -21.80
CA ARG A 743 -20.29 13.23 -20.44
C ARG A 743 -21.50 14.18 -20.47
N GLN A 744 -22.42 14.07 -19.50
CA GLN A 744 -23.70 14.82 -19.50
C GLN A 744 -24.43 14.80 -20.86
N GLY A 745 -24.32 13.69 -21.60
CA GLY A 745 -24.94 13.53 -22.92
C GLY A 745 -24.32 14.36 -24.05
N ASP A 746 -23.10 14.87 -23.89
CA ASP A 746 -22.32 15.49 -24.97
C ASP A 746 -22.06 14.50 -26.12
N PRO A 747 -21.80 15.02 -27.34
CA PRO A 747 -21.30 14.20 -28.45
C PRO A 747 -19.86 13.72 -28.20
N GLY A 748 -19.45 12.68 -28.92
CA GLY A 748 -18.06 12.20 -28.90
C GLY A 748 -17.90 10.85 -29.59
N SER A 749 -16.69 10.33 -29.62
CA SER A 749 -16.40 8.97 -30.13
C SER A 749 -15.42 8.21 -29.25
N SER A 750 -15.39 6.89 -29.38
CA SER A 750 -14.24 6.08 -28.95
C SER A 750 -13.90 4.98 -29.96
N ARG A 751 -12.61 4.66 -30.09
CA ARG A 751 -12.08 3.57 -30.93
C ARG A 751 -10.84 2.97 -30.30
N PHE A 752 -10.61 1.68 -30.52
CA PHE A 752 -9.36 1.00 -30.11
C PHE A 752 -8.60 0.51 -31.33
N PHE A 753 -7.28 0.58 -31.25
CA PHE A 753 -6.32 0.08 -32.24
C PHE A 753 -5.49 -1.01 -31.56
N LEU A 754 -5.34 -2.17 -32.20
CA LEU A 754 -4.77 -3.38 -31.60
C LEU A 754 -3.80 -4.07 -32.55
N SER A 755 -2.82 -4.82 -32.02
CA SER A 755 -1.93 -5.69 -32.78
C SER A 755 -1.89 -7.10 -32.21
N LEU A 756 -1.65 -8.11 -33.07
CA LEU A 756 -1.31 -9.47 -32.63
C LEU A 756 -0.08 -9.52 -31.70
N GLU A 757 0.82 -8.55 -31.84
CA GLU A 757 2.02 -8.40 -31.02
C GLU A 757 1.76 -7.74 -29.65
N ASP A 758 0.55 -7.26 -29.37
CA ASP A 758 0.22 -6.63 -28.09
C ASP A 758 0.15 -7.67 -26.95
N ASP A 759 0.50 -7.29 -25.72
CA ASP A 759 0.79 -8.27 -24.68
C ASP A 759 -0.43 -9.10 -24.23
N LEU A 760 -1.63 -8.51 -24.25
CA LEU A 760 -2.89 -9.25 -24.08
C LEU A 760 -3.10 -10.31 -25.19
N MET A 761 -2.68 -10.04 -26.43
CA MET A 761 -2.81 -10.99 -27.55
C MET A 761 -1.76 -12.09 -27.48
N ARG A 762 -0.54 -11.76 -27.04
CA ARG A 762 0.54 -12.73 -26.75
C ARG A 762 0.16 -13.74 -25.67
N LEU A 763 -0.60 -13.32 -24.65
CA LEU A 763 -1.10 -14.19 -23.57
C LEU A 763 -2.21 -15.16 -24.03
N PHE A 764 -2.94 -14.87 -25.12
CA PHE A 764 -4.14 -15.62 -25.51
C PHE A 764 -4.11 -16.16 -26.96
N GLY A 765 -3.07 -16.92 -27.26
CA GLY A 765 -3.09 -17.85 -28.40
C GLY A 765 -3.14 -17.16 -29.76
N SER A 766 -2.26 -16.17 -29.94
CA SER A 766 -1.84 -15.55 -31.20
C SER A 766 -2.02 -16.47 -32.41
N ASP A 767 -1.48 -17.69 -32.31
CA ASP A 767 -1.39 -18.70 -33.37
C ASP A 767 -2.76 -19.09 -33.95
N ARG A 768 -3.82 -19.09 -33.14
CA ARG A 768 -5.20 -19.38 -33.58
C ARG A 768 -5.87 -18.20 -34.27
N ILE A 769 -5.44 -16.98 -34.01
CA ILE A 769 -5.97 -15.77 -34.66
C ILE A 769 -5.15 -15.49 -35.92
N ALA A 770 -3.82 -15.58 -35.85
CA ALA A 770 -2.91 -15.54 -36.99
C ALA A 770 -3.28 -16.58 -38.06
N SER A 771 -3.45 -17.86 -37.69
CA SER A 771 -3.89 -18.89 -38.65
C SER A 771 -5.33 -18.75 -39.16
N VAL A 772 -6.13 -17.82 -38.61
CA VAL A 772 -7.39 -17.37 -39.21
C VAL A 772 -7.14 -16.20 -40.17
N MET A 773 -6.25 -15.26 -39.84
CA MET A 773 -5.83 -14.17 -40.73
C MET A 773 -5.14 -14.69 -42.01
N ASP A 774 -4.20 -15.63 -41.86
CA ASP A 774 -3.51 -16.28 -42.98
C ASP A 774 -4.46 -17.14 -43.84
N ARG A 775 -5.59 -17.59 -43.29
CA ARG A 775 -6.67 -18.27 -44.03
C ARG A 775 -7.66 -17.31 -44.69
N LEU A 776 -7.79 -16.10 -44.17
CA LEU A 776 -8.59 -15.02 -44.77
C LEU A 776 -7.81 -14.26 -45.85
N GLY A 777 -6.48 -14.42 -45.91
CA GLY A 777 -5.61 -13.83 -46.92
C GLY A 777 -5.12 -12.42 -46.59
N ALA A 778 -5.17 -12.00 -45.31
CA ALA A 778 -4.84 -10.64 -44.90
C ALA A 778 -3.36 -10.28 -45.15
N GLU A 779 -3.12 -9.37 -46.09
CA GLU A 779 -1.78 -8.87 -46.46
C GLU A 779 -1.25 -7.80 -45.47
N GLU A 780 0.04 -7.47 -45.54
CA GLU A 780 0.62 -6.38 -44.73
C GLU A 780 -0.06 -5.04 -45.07
N GLY A 781 -0.59 -4.36 -44.05
CA GLY A 781 -1.39 -3.14 -44.20
C GLY A 781 -2.92 -3.32 -44.28
N GLU A 782 -3.47 -4.53 -44.38
CA GLU A 782 -4.93 -4.73 -44.27
C GLU A 782 -5.43 -4.66 -42.83
N VAL A 783 -6.60 -4.03 -42.63
CA VAL A 783 -7.22 -3.82 -41.30
C VAL A 783 -8.42 -4.74 -41.13
N ILE A 784 -8.46 -5.50 -40.02
CA ILE A 784 -9.58 -6.39 -39.74
C ILE A 784 -10.58 -5.72 -38.79
N GLU A 785 -11.68 -5.22 -39.36
CA GLU A 785 -12.92 -4.90 -38.65
C GLU A 785 -13.82 -6.15 -38.63
N HIS A 786 -13.83 -6.92 -37.53
CA HIS A 786 -14.70 -8.08 -37.44
C HIS A 786 -15.12 -8.45 -36.01
N SER A 787 -16.40 -8.21 -35.68
CA SER A 787 -17.00 -8.45 -34.35
C SER A 787 -16.81 -9.85 -33.73
N MET A 788 -16.39 -10.88 -34.47
CA MET A 788 -15.99 -12.17 -33.88
C MET A 788 -14.68 -12.05 -33.09
N VAL A 789 -13.72 -11.26 -33.58
CA VAL A 789 -12.40 -11.11 -32.93
C VAL A 789 -12.53 -10.25 -31.68
N THR A 790 -13.29 -9.16 -31.73
CA THR A 790 -13.68 -8.35 -30.56
C THR A 790 -14.28 -9.24 -29.44
N LYS A 791 -15.23 -10.13 -29.79
CA LYS A 791 -15.84 -11.08 -28.83
C LYS A 791 -14.86 -12.14 -28.30
N SER A 792 -13.79 -12.45 -29.03
CA SER A 792 -12.71 -13.31 -28.53
C SER A 792 -11.79 -12.56 -27.57
N ILE A 793 -11.51 -11.28 -27.83
CA ILE A 793 -10.75 -10.40 -26.94
C ILE A 793 -11.50 -10.15 -25.63
N GLU A 794 -12.82 -9.89 -25.66
CA GLU A 794 -13.63 -9.74 -24.45
C GLU A 794 -13.64 -11.02 -23.59
N ARG A 795 -13.51 -12.21 -24.20
CA ARG A 795 -13.34 -13.49 -23.49
C ARG A 795 -11.95 -13.68 -22.92
N ALA A 796 -10.91 -13.13 -23.56
CA ALA A 796 -9.55 -13.11 -23.05
C ALA A 796 -9.46 -12.21 -21.80
N GLN A 797 -9.94 -10.96 -21.90
CA GLN A 797 -10.03 -10.03 -20.76
C GLN A 797 -10.75 -10.68 -19.58
N LYS A 798 -11.95 -11.25 -19.77
CA LYS A 798 -12.67 -11.93 -18.69
C LYS A 798 -11.92 -13.11 -18.06
N LYS A 799 -11.03 -13.77 -18.80
CA LYS A 799 -10.17 -14.83 -18.24
C LYS A 799 -8.96 -14.27 -17.48
N VAL A 800 -8.45 -13.10 -17.83
CA VAL A 800 -7.46 -12.37 -17.02
C VAL A 800 -8.10 -11.86 -15.73
N GLU A 801 -9.26 -11.20 -15.83
CA GLU A 801 -10.04 -10.71 -14.68
C GLU A 801 -10.29 -11.85 -13.67
N ALA A 802 -10.76 -13.01 -14.12
CA ALA A 802 -10.98 -14.19 -13.27
C ALA A 802 -9.69 -14.72 -12.61
N ARG A 803 -8.58 -14.81 -13.34
CA ARG A 803 -7.28 -15.24 -12.78
C ARG A 803 -6.76 -14.23 -11.74
N ASN A 804 -6.89 -12.94 -12.02
CA ASN A 804 -6.43 -11.88 -11.11
C ASN A 804 -7.30 -11.85 -9.83
N PHE A 805 -8.60 -12.18 -9.94
CA PHE A 805 -9.48 -12.42 -8.79
C PHE A 805 -9.06 -13.66 -7.98
N GLU A 806 -8.79 -14.80 -8.63
CA GLU A 806 -8.28 -16.00 -7.95
C GLU A 806 -6.99 -15.71 -7.15
N VAL A 807 -6.06 -14.92 -7.70
CA VAL A 807 -4.84 -14.48 -7.00
C VAL A 807 -5.15 -13.56 -5.81
N ARG A 808 -6.01 -12.54 -5.97
CA ARG A 808 -6.40 -11.65 -4.86
C ARG A 808 -7.12 -12.41 -3.74
N LYS A 809 -7.99 -13.35 -4.10
CA LYS A 809 -8.70 -14.20 -3.15
C LYS A 809 -7.71 -15.06 -2.36
N HIS A 810 -6.73 -15.68 -3.02
CA HIS A 810 -5.69 -16.43 -2.31
C HIS A 810 -4.90 -15.55 -1.33
N VAL A 811 -4.48 -14.34 -1.72
CA VAL A 811 -3.79 -13.41 -0.81
C VAL A 811 -4.66 -13.09 0.43
N LEU A 812 -5.97 -12.87 0.24
CA LEU A 812 -6.92 -12.66 1.33
C LEU A 812 -7.11 -13.91 2.21
N ASP A 813 -7.20 -15.10 1.62
CA ASP A 813 -7.42 -16.36 2.36
C ASP A 813 -6.26 -16.66 3.35
N TYR A 814 -5.04 -16.21 3.03
CA TYR A 814 -3.87 -16.24 3.93
C TYR A 814 -3.90 -15.09 4.95
N ASP A 815 -4.16 -13.84 4.53
CA ASP A 815 -4.20 -12.67 5.44
C ASP A 815 -5.35 -12.75 6.47
N ASP A 816 -6.48 -13.39 6.16
CA ASP A 816 -7.58 -13.57 7.13
C ASP A 816 -7.16 -14.41 8.34
N VAL A 817 -6.14 -15.27 8.23
CA VAL A 817 -5.54 -16.00 9.36
C VAL A 817 -4.75 -15.03 10.24
N MET A 818 -3.86 -14.26 9.60
CA MET A 818 -3.05 -13.25 10.28
C MET A 818 -3.88 -12.13 10.88
N ASN A 819 -5.02 -11.81 10.28
CA ASN A 819 -5.94 -10.82 10.81
C ASN A 819 -6.64 -11.31 12.10
N GLN A 820 -6.95 -12.59 12.23
CA GLN A 820 -7.47 -13.16 13.49
C GLN A 820 -6.43 -13.07 14.61
N GLN A 821 -5.19 -13.51 14.34
CA GLN A 821 -4.07 -13.45 15.28
C GLN A 821 -3.75 -12.00 15.71
N ARG A 822 -3.63 -11.11 14.73
CA ARG A 822 -3.46 -9.66 14.93
C ARG A 822 -4.58 -9.06 15.78
N GLN A 823 -5.84 -9.44 15.57
CA GLN A 823 -6.95 -8.91 16.38
C GLN A 823 -6.79 -9.26 17.86
N VAL A 824 -6.35 -10.48 18.19
CA VAL A 824 -6.02 -10.85 19.58
C VAL A 824 -4.87 -10.00 20.12
N ILE A 825 -3.74 -9.91 19.39
CA ILE A 825 -2.55 -9.15 19.84
C ILE A 825 -2.83 -7.65 19.99
N TYR A 826 -3.53 -7.03 19.04
CA TYR A 826 -3.83 -5.60 19.06
C TYR A 826 -4.88 -5.25 20.12
N ASN A 827 -5.82 -6.15 20.41
CA ASN A 827 -6.70 -6.00 21.58
C ASN A 827 -5.89 -6.12 22.88
N ARG A 828 -5.04 -7.15 23.04
CA ARG A 828 -4.19 -7.31 24.25
C ARG A 828 -3.28 -6.09 24.48
N ARG A 829 -2.71 -5.50 23.42
CA ARG A 829 -1.98 -4.21 23.51
C ARG A 829 -2.86 -3.05 23.95
N ARG A 830 -4.05 -2.92 23.37
CA ARG A 830 -5.00 -1.84 23.68
C ARG A 830 -5.44 -1.88 25.14
N ASP A 831 -5.77 -3.06 25.65
CA ASP A 831 -6.09 -3.28 27.06
C ASP A 831 -4.98 -2.75 27.99
N ILE A 832 -3.71 -3.08 27.71
CA ILE A 832 -2.56 -2.60 28.49
C ILE A 832 -2.39 -1.06 28.37
N LEU A 833 -2.74 -0.48 27.22
CA LEU A 833 -2.63 0.95 26.92
C LEU A 833 -3.77 1.80 27.53
N GLU A 834 -4.95 1.20 27.75
CA GLU A 834 -6.17 1.89 28.20
C GLU A 834 -6.47 1.68 29.71
N ARG A 835 -6.14 0.52 30.31
CA ARG A 835 -6.26 0.27 31.77
C ARG A 835 -5.33 1.17 32.60
N GLU A 836 -5.60 1.37 33.90
CA GLU A 836 -4.63 2.07 34.79
C GLU A 836 -3.38 1.24 35.14
N SER A 837 -3.52 -0.07 35.32
CA SER A 837 -2.45 -1.03 35.67
C SER A 837 -2.47 -2.23 34.73
N ALA A 838 -1.37 -3.00 34.69
CA ALA A 838 -1.34 -4.32 34.05
C ALA A 838 -1.31 -5.46 35.09
N HIS A 839 -1.52 -5.17 36.37
CA HIS A 839 -1.41 -6.13 37.48
C HIS A 839 -2.25 -7.39 37.26
N GLU A 840 -3.52 -7.26 36.87
CA GLU A 840 -4.44 -8.39 36.63
C GLU A 840 -3.88 -9.34 35.56
N LEU A 841 -3.49 -8.77 34.40
CA LEU A 841 -2.93 -9.51 33.29
C LEU A 841 -1.61 -10.20 33.68
N LEU A 842 -0.82 -9.59 34.57
CA LEU A 842 0.40 -10.20 35.11
C LEU A 842 0.08 -11.32 36.10
N GLN A 843 -1.01 -11.26 36.89
CA GLN A 843 -1.46 -12.37 37.72
C GLN A 843 -1.99 -13.54 36.88
N GLU A 844 -2.71 -13.25 35.79
CA GLU A 844 -3.13 -14.23 34.79
C GLU A 844 -1.91 -14.92 34.17
N MET A 845 -0.92 -14.15 33.67
CA MET A 845 0.34 -14.67 33.16
C MET A 845 1.11 -15.51 34.18
N ILE A 846 1.18 -15.09 35.45
CA ILE A 846 1.83 -15.85 36.54
C ILE A 846 1.10 -17.18 36.77
N SER A 847 -0.22 -17.17 36.77
CA SER A 847 -1.06 -18.35 36.95
C SER A 847 -0.87 -19.35 35.80
N GLU A 848 -1.03 -18.90 34.56
CA GLU A 848 -0.84 -19.71 33.34
C GLU A 848 0.57 -20.30 33.28
N TRP A 849 1.60 -19.49 33.54
CA TRP A 849 2.99 -19.94 33.50
C TRP A 849 3.32 -20.97 34.59
N ILE A 850 2.76 -20.83 35.80
CA ILE A 850 2.93 -21.82 36.88
C ILE A 850 2.18 -23.12 36.57
N ASP A 851 1.00 -23.05 35.94
CA ASP A 851 0.26 -24.25 35.51
C ASP A 851 1.01 -25.01 34.40
N ASN A 852 1.61 -24.31 33.44
CA ASN A 852 2.48 -24.90 32.41
C ASN A 852 3.76 -25.51 33.02
N LEU A 853 4.43 -24.81 33.94
CA LEU A 853 5.59 -25.33 34.66
C LEU A 853 5.26 -26.63 35.44
N ILE A 854 4.08 -26.70 36.08
CA ILE A 854 3.61 -27.92 36.73
C ILE A 854 3.29 -29.02 35.70
N HIS A 855 2.74 -28.68 34.53
CA HIS A 855 2.46 -29.64 33.47
C HIS A 855 3.74 -30.36 32.99
N ASP A 856 4.78 -29.58 32.68
CA ASP A 856 6.00 -30.09 32.04
C ASP A 856 6.89 -30.90 32.99
N HIS A 857 7.14 -30.38 34.21
CA HIS A 857 8.04 -31.04 35.17
C HIS A 857 7.31 -32.02 36.12
N ALA A 858 6.01 -31.82 36.38
CA ALA A 858 5.18 -32.58 37.32
C ALA A 858 3.93 -33.22 36.66
N GLY A 859 4.16 -33.82 35.48
CA GLY A 859 3.13 -34.45 34.64
C GLY A 859 2.16 -35.39 35.39
N ALA A 860 0.87 -35.23 35.11
CA ALA A 860 -0.26 -35.61 35.97
C ALA A 860 -0.43 -37.11 36.33
N GLU A 861 0.31 -38.03 35.72
CA GLU A 861 0.30 -39.47 36.08
C GLU A 861 1.50 -39.89 36.97
N LYS A 862 2.48 -39.01 37.20
CA LYS A 862 3.70 -39.28 37.99
C LYS A 862 3.49 -39.01 39.48
N HIS A 863 4.15 -39.79 40.33
CA HIS A 863 4.23 -39.46 41.77
C HIS A 863 5.19 -38.30 42.05
N PRO A 864 5.05 -37.54 43.16
CA PRO A 864 5.96 -36.45 43.53
C PRO A 864 7.44 -36.84 43.65
N GLU A 865 7.72 -38.11 43.93
CA GLU A 865 9.10 -38.67 43.94
C GLU A 865 9.72 -38.81 42.52
N GLU A 866 8.92 -38.65 41.46
CA GLU A 866 9.28 -38.82 40.04
C GLU A 866 9.20 -37.51 39.23
N TRP A 867 8.92 -36.38 39.89
CA TRP A 867 8.90 -35.04 39.28
C TRP A 867 10.32 -34.46 39.15
N ASP A 868 10.55 -33.64 38.11
CA ASP A 868 11.84 -33.00 37.90
C ASP A 868 11.98 -31.73 38.75
N TRP A 869 12.22 -31.93 40.04
CA TRP A 869 12.42 -30.86 41.01
C TRP A 869 13.66 -30.00 40.76
N GLU A 870 14.65 -30.49 40.01
CA GLU A 870 15.88 -29.74 39.75
C GLU A 870 15.66 -28.78 38.57
N ALA A 871 15.06 -29.25 37.48
CA ALA A 871 14.63 -28.37 36.38
C ALA A 871 13.59 -27.34 36.83
N MET A 872 12.54 -27.75 37.56
CA MET A 872 11.50 -26.84 38.06
C MET A 872 12.07 -25.73 38.97
N GLU A 873 13.07 -26.03 39.81
CA GLU A 873 13.71 -25.04 40.69
C GLU A 873 14.64 -24.09 39.91
N ILE A 874 15.26 -24.56 38.83
CA ILE A 874 16.05 -23.74 37.88
C ILE A 874 15.12 -22.79 37.09
N ASP A 875 14.03 -23.29 36.51
CA ASP A 875 13.19 -22.51 35.59
C ASP A 875 12.29 -21.50 36.31
N PHE A 876 11.78 -21.85 37.50
CA PHE A 876 11.15 -20.88 38.42
C PHE A 876 12.17 -19.84 38.92
N GLY A 877 13.39 -20.30 39.23
CA GLY A 877 14.48 -19.44 39.70
C GLY A 877 14.96 -18.44 38.64
N SER A 878 15.03 -18.83 37.37
CA SER A 878 15.46 -17.98 36.25
C SER A 878 14.40 -16.94 35.88
N THR A 879 13.13 -17.29 36.00
CA THR A 879 11.98 -16.42 35.70
C THR A 879 11.75 -15.38 36.80
N PHE A 880 11.51 -15.82 38.05
CA PHE A 880 11.15 -14.91 39.16
C PHE A 880 12.34 -14.33 39.93
N TYR A 881 13.56 -14.80 39.65
CA TYR A 881 14.78 -14.47 40.40
C TYR A 881 14.71 -14.83 41.91
N THR A 882 13.85 -15.81 42.26
CA THR A 882 13.65 -16.32 43.63
C THR A 882 13.31 -17.81 43.60
N GLY A 883 14.06 -18.66 44.32
CA GLY A 883 13.71 -20.07 44.48
C GLY A 883 12.62 -20.32 45.52
N PHE A 884 11.85 -21.40 45.35
CA PHE A 884 10.81 -21.85 46.29
C PHE A 884 11.38 -22.87 47.30
N ASN A 885 11.28 -22.57 48.60
CA ASN A 885 11.91 -23.38 49.65
C ASN A 885 10.97 -24.50 50.16
N LEU A 886 10.78 -25.56 49.37
CA LEU A 886 10.15 -26.81 49.84
C LEU A 886 11.21 -27.78 50.40
N THR A 887 11.01 -28.27 51.63
CA THR A 887 11.92 -29.25 52.24
C THR A 887 11.79 -30.62 51.57
N SER A 888 12.82 -31.46 51.70
CA SER A 888 12.85 -32.81 51.14
C SER A 888 11.78 -33.78 51.69
N LYS A 889 11.05 -33.40 52.75
CA LYS A 889 9.85 -34.14 53.20
C LYS A 889 8.58 -33.63 52.53
N GLU A 890 8.46 -32.32 52.33
CA GLU A 890 7.30 -31.72 51.65
C GLU A 890 7.26 -32.12 50.17
N ARG A 891 8.42 -32.12 49.48
CA ARG A 891 8.52 -32.59 48.08
C ARG A 891 8.01 -34.03 47.84
N GLY A 892 7.93 -34.88 48.87
CA GLY A 892 7.40 -36.25 48.77
C GLY A 892 5.94 -36.44 49.18
N GLU A 893 5.32 -35.46 49.86
CA GLU A 893 3.94 -35.55 50.39
C GLU A 893 2.98 -34.51 49.77
N ILE A 894 3.47 -33.60 48.93
CA ILE A 894 2.71 -32.50 48.31
C ILE A 894 1.88 -32.94 47.10
N SER A 895 0.69 -32.35 46.93
CA SER A 895 -0.16 -32.52 45.74
C SER A 895 -0.01 -31.34 44.77
N ASN A 896 -0.36 -31.52 43.47
CA ASN A 896 -0.26 -30.46 42.46
C ASN A 896 -0.93 -29.15 42.89
N GLU A 897 -2.12 -29.22 43.51
CA GLU A 897 -2.84 -28.04 44.01
C GLU A 897 -2.06 -27.28 45.10
N GLN A 898 -1.42 -28.01 46.01
CA GLN A 898 -0.62 -27.41 47.09
C GLN A 898 0.73 -26.88 46.58
N LEU A 899 1.30 -27.53 45.56
CA LEU A 899 2.47 -27.00 44.85
C LEU A 899 2.11 -25.70 44.13
N ARG A 900 1.02 -25.69 43.36
CA ARG A 900 0.46 -24.52 42.67
C ARG A 900 0.23 -23.36 43.64
N GLU A 901 -0.50 -23.59 44.73
CA GLU A 901 -0.73 -22.58 45.79
C GLU A 901 0.61 -22.06 46.35
N SER A 902 1.59 -22.93 46.62
CA SER A 902 2.90 -22.53 47.14
C SER A 902 3.73 -21.72 46.15
N LEU A 903 3.70 -22.06 44.85
CA LEU A 903 4.42 -21.35 43.79
C LEU A 903 3.79 -19.97 43.53
N VAL A 904 2.45 -19.90 43.40
CA VAL A 904 1.71 -18.64 43.19
C VAL A 904 1.94 -17.67 44.36
N ASN A 905 1.83 -18.14 45.61
CA ASN A 905 2.15 -17.31 46.79
C ASN A 905 3.62 -16.85 46.81
N THR A 906 4.55 -17.64 46.27
CA THR A 906 5.99 -17.27 46.19
C THR A 906 6.24 -16.21 45.13
N ALA A 907 5.62 -16.34 43.95
CA ALA A 907 5.66 -15.37 42.86
C ALA A 907 5.02 -14.04 43.26
N GLU A 908 3.83 -14.07 43.88
CA GLU A 908 3.17 -12.86 44.38
C GLU A 908 3.96 -12.20 45.51
N ALA A 909 4.58 -12.98 46.41
CA ALA A 909 5.52 -12.42 47.39
C ALA A 909 6.77 -11.79 46.73
N ALA A 910 7.20 -12.23 45.55
CA ALA A 910 8.26 -11.58 44.77
C ALA A 910 7.76 -10.29 44.08
N TYR A 911 6.55 -10.32 43.51
CA TYR A 911 5.88 -9.17 42.91
C TYR A 911 5.71 -8.02 43.92
N GLN A 912 5.10 -8.31 45.07
CA GLN A 912 4.91 -7.34 46.16
C GLN A 912 6.23 -6.78 46.69
N ARG A 913 7.31 -7.59 46.74
CA ARG A 913 8.66 -7.09 47.08
C ARG A 913 9.18 -6.07 46.05
N ARG A 914 8.96 -6.29 44.76
CA ARG A 914 9.34 -5.33 43.70
C ARG A 914 8.49 -4.05 43.79
N LEU A 915 7.17 -4.17 43.89
CA LEU A 915 6.24 -3.04 44.05
C LEU A 915 6.64 -2.11 45.22
N ASN A 916 6.99 -2.68 46.38
CA ASN A 916 7.42 -1.93 47.57
C ASN A 916 8.81 -1.29 47.46
N VAL A 917 9.70 -1.80 46.59
CA VAL A 917 11.04 -1.21 46.36
C VAL A 917 10.99 -0.05 45.37
N VAL A 918 10.09 -0.12 44.38
CA VAL A 918 10.00 0.84 43.26
C VAL A 918 9.01 1.97 43.51
N GLY A 919 7.94 1.69 44.27
CA GLY A 919 6.80 2.59 44.42
C GLY A 919 5.74 2.31 43.35
N VAL A 920 4.46 2.38 43.76
CA VAL A 920 3.31 1.88 42.98
C VAL A 920 3.19 2.54 41.61
N ASP A 921 3.23 3.87 41.54
CA ASP A 921 3.00 4.62 40.30
C ASP A 921 4.09 4.31 39.26
N THR A 922 5.36 4.39 39.66
CA THR A 922 6.52 4.06 38.83
C THR A 922 6.51 2.60 38.38
N PHE A 923 6.08 1.67 39.24
CA PHE A 923 6.02 0.25 38.89
C PHE A 923 4.91 -0.03 37.87
N ARG A 924 3.73 0.60 37.99
CA ARG A 924 2.64 0.53 36.99
C ARG A 924 3.07 1.06 35.61
N GLU A 925 3.89 2.10 35.54
CA GLU A 925 4.49 2.57 34.27
C GLU A 925 5.47 1.52 33.68
N ILE A 926 6.29 0.89 34.53
CA ILE A 926 7.25 -0.16 34.13
C ILE A 926 6.52 -1.43 33.64
N GLU A 927 5.47 -1.88 34.33
CA GLU A 927 4.62 -3.02 33.94
C GLU A 927 4.12 -2.86 32.49
N LYS A 928 3.53 -1.71 32.19
CA LYS A 928 3.00 -1.37 30.86
C LYS A 928 4.10 -1.29 29.81
N ALA A 929 5.20 -0.61 30.13
CA ALA A 929 6.33 -0.46 29.20
C ALA A 929 6.96 -1.81 28.84
N ILE A 930 7.16 -2.72 29.81
CA ILE A 930 7.72 -4.05 29.58
C ILE A 930 6.72 -4.94 28.83
N SER A 931 5.45 -4.95 29.22
CA SER A 931 4.42 -5.76 28.54
C SER A 931 4.24 -5.34 27.08
N LEU A 932 4.11 -4.03 26.80
CA LEU A 932 3.99 -3.52 25.43
C LEU A 932 5.26 -3.81 24.62
N HIS A 933 6.45 -3.58 25.18
CA HIS A 933 7.71 -3.82 24.46
C HIS A 933 7.93 -5.31 24.14
N THR A 934 7.61 -6.21 25.08
CA THR A 934 7.76 -7.66 24.88
C THR A 934 6.77 -8.17 23.84
N ILE A 935 5.50 -7.74 23.90
CA ILE A 935 4.49 -8.05 22.87
C ILE A 935 4.94 -7.56 21.48
N ASP A 936 5.51 -6.35 21.38
CA ASP A 936 6.01 -5.82 20.10
C ASP A 936 7.17 -6.63 19.53
N LEU A 937 8.09 -7.12 20.38
CA LEU A 937 9.25 -7.91 19.96
C LEU A 937 8.83 -9.30 19.48
N CYS A 938 8.12 -10.07 20.31
CA CYS A 938 7.67 -11.42 19.95
C CYS A 938 6.73 -11.40 18.73
N TRP A 939 5.91 -10.35 18.56
CA TRP A 939 5.08 -10.19 17.36
C TRP A 939 5.91 -9.91 16.08
N GLN A 940 7.03 -9.17 16.18
CA GLN A 940 7.94 -8.96 15.04
C GLN A 940 8.63 -10.27 14.60
N GLU A 941 9.00 -11.12 15.56
CA GLU A 941 9.53 -12.46 15.31
C GLU A 941 8.48 -13.38 14.67
N HIS A 942 7.27 -13.43 15.24
CA HIS A 942 6.14 -14.19 14.68
C HIS A 942 5.79 -13.79 13.24
N LEU A 943 5.84 -12.49 12.91
CA LEU A 943 5.62 -12.03 11.54
C LEU A 943 6.67 -12.55 10.55
N GLN A 944 7.91 -12.79 10.99
CA GLN A 944 8.95 -13.43 10.18
C GLN A 944 8.68 -14.94 10.05
N GLU A 945 8.46 -15.63 11.18
CA GLU A 945 8.17 -17.09 11.21
C GLU A 945 6.99 -17.46 10.30
N ILE A 946 5.98 -16.59 10.22
CA ILE A 946 4.82 -16.72 9.34
C ILE A 946 5.16 -16.54 7.86
N ASP A 947 5.97 -15.56 7.48
CA ASP A 947 6.35 -15.35 6.07
C ASP A 947 7.28 -16.49 5.59
N GLU A 948 8.15 -17.02 6.46
CA GLU A 948 8.94 -18.24 6.19
C GLU A 948 8.06 -19.49 6.00
N LEU A 949 7.08 -19.71 6.89
CA LEU A 949 6.10 -20.80 6.78
C LEU A 949 5.31 -20.74 5.45
N LYS A 950 4.91 -19.53 5.06
CA LYS A 950 4.10 -19.25 3.87
C LYS A 950 4.84 -19.56 2.58
N ASP A 951 6.12 -19.21 2.48
CA ASP A 951 6.95 -19.57 1.33
C ASP A 951 7.23 -21.09 1.28
N GLY A 952 7.51 -21.72 2.43
CA GLY A 952 7.71 -23.18 2.51
C GLY A 952 6.49 -24.02 2.09
N ILE A 953 5.27 -23.50 2.30
CA ILE A 953 4.03 -24.25 2.04
C ILE A 953 3.68 -24.38 0.55
N GLY A 954 4.29 -23.60 -0.34
CA GLY A 954 4.16 -23.78 -1.80
C GLY A 954 4.50 -25.21 -2.25
N PHE A 955 5.48 -25.85 -1.61
CA PHE A 955 5.91 -27.22 -1.91
C PHE A 955 4.96 -28.31 -1.40
N VAL A 956 4.16 -28.04 -0.37
CA VAL A 956 3.24 -29.02 0.25
C VAL A 956 2.12 -29.43 -0.70
N GLY A 957 1.74 -28.57 -1.65
CA GLY A 957 0.73 -28.87 -2.69
C GLY A 957 1.10 -30.06 -3.59
N VAL A 958 2.40 -30.39 -3.72
CA VAL A 958 2.88 -31.57 -4.48
C VAL A 958 2.40 -32.88 -3.83
N GLY A 959 2.13 -32.89 -2.53
CA GLY A 959 1.63 -34.05 -1.79
C GLY A 959 0.11 -34.28 -1.90
N GLY A 960 -0.62 -33.47 -2.69
CA GLY A 960 -2.08 -33.60 -2.84
C GLY A 960 -2.90 -33.12 -1.64
N LYS A 961 -2.27 -32.53 -0.63
CA LYS A 961 -2.93 -31.78 0.45
C LYS A 961 -3.33 -30.37 -0.03
N ASN A 962 -4.29 -29.74 0.63
CA ASN A 962 -4.61 -28.32 0.40
C ASN A 962 -3.62 -27.42 1.18
N PRO A 963 -2.78 -26.60 0.51
CA PRO A 963 -1.78 -25.77 1.18
C PRO A 963 -2.35 -24.84 2.26
N LEU A 964 -3.53 -24.24 2.01
CA LEU A 964 -4.18 -23.31 2.93
C LEU A 964 -4.60 -23.97 4.25
N ILE A 965 -4.94 -25.26 4.23
CA ILE A 965 -5.33 -26.00 5.44
C ILE A 965 -4.12 -26.33 6.30
N GLU A 966 -2.99 -26.68 5.68
CA GLU A 966 -1.75 -26.93 6.42
C GLU A 966 -1.13 -25.62 6.93
N TYR A 967 -1.25 -24.51 6.18
CA TYR A 967 -0.88 -23.16 6.67
C TYR A 967 -1.69 -22.78 7.90
N LYS A 968 -3.02 -22.95 7.88
CA LYS A 968 -3.87 -22.64 9.04
C LYS A 968 -3.54 -23.47 10.28
N LYS A 969 -2.93 -24.65 10.15
CA LYS A 969 -2.42 -25.43 11.29
C LYS A 969 -1.06 -24.93 11.77
N GLY A 970 -0.10 -24.75 10.85
CA GLY A 970 1.24 -24.28 11.21
C GLY A 970 1.20 -22.89 11.84
N ALA A 971 0.49 -21.96 11.22
CA ALA A 971 0.32 -20.60 11.73
C ALA A 971 -0.42 -20.57 13.08
N PHE A 972 -1.32 -21.53 13.34
CA PHE A 972 -2.00 -21.63 14.64
C PHE A 972 -1.06 -22.15 15.74
N SER A 973 -0.29 -23.21 15.48
CA SER A 973 0.73 -23.72 16.42
C SER A 973 1.74 -22.64 16.81
N ILE A 974 2.34 -21.97 15.81
CA ILE A 974 3.32 -20.88 16.03
C ILE A 974 2.69 -19.72 16.82
N PHE A 975 1.37 -19.51 16.71
CA PHE A 975 0.65 -18.49 17.46
C PHE A 975 0.30 -18.92 18.90
N GLU A 976 0.08 -20.20 19.16
CA GLU A 976 0.04 -20.73 20.54
C GLU A 976 1.44 -20.54 21.17
N ASP A 977 2.51 -20.97 20.48
CA ASP A 977 3.91 -20.77 20.89
C ASP A 977 4.27 -19.27 21.08
N LEU A 978 3.62 -18.34 20.37
CA LEU A 978 3.78 -16.90 20.55
C LEU A 978 3.16 -16.41 21.87
N ILE A 979 1.96 -16.86 22.23
CA ILE A 979 1.26 -16.40 23.43
C ILE A 979 2.02 -16.85 24.68
N ASP A 980 2.51 -18.10 24.70
CA ASP A 980 3.36 -18.61 25.79
C ASP A 980 4.71 -17.86 25.87
N ARG A 981 5.37 -17.58 24.74
CA ARG A 981 6.56 -16.71 24.69
C ARG A 981 6.30 -15.33 25.28
N ILE A 982 5.22 -14.66 24.87
CA ILE A 982 4.82 -13.34 25.38
C ILE A 982 4.62 -13.39 26.89
N ASN A 983 3.91 -14.40 27.40
CA ASN A 983 3.67 -14.57 28.83
C ASN A 983 5.00 -14.73 29.60
N HIS A 984 5.82 -15.72 29.21
CA HIS A 984 7.09 -16.03 29.86
C HIS A 984 8.08 -14.85 29.83
N ASP A 985 8.36 -14.29 28.65
CA ASP A 985 9.36 -13.23 28.54
C ASP A 985 8.89 -11.90 29.16
N THR A 986 7.58 -11.63 29.23
CA THR A 986 7.06 -10.45 29.96
C THR A 986 7.35 -10.56 31.45
N LEU A 987 7.06 -11.73 32.06
CA LEU A 987 7.38 -12.00 33.46
C LEU A 987 8.89 -11.93 33.69
N LYS A 988 9.67 -12.68 32.92
CA LYS A 988 11.13 -12.72 32.99
C LYS A 988 11.76 -11.33 32.88
N ASN A 989 11.33 -10.49 31.94
CA ASN A 989 11.82 -9.11 31.82
C ASN A 989 11.47 -8.26 33.06
N LEU A 990 10.24 -8.36 33.57
CA LEU A 990 9.79 -7.64 34.78
C LEU A 990 10.54 -8.08 36.06
N PHE A 991 10.82 -9.38 36.19
CA PHE A 991 11.47 -9.99 37.34
C PHE A 991 13.01 -10.02 37.27
N GLN A 992 13.61 -9.85 36.09
CA GLN A 992 15.06 -9.67 35.93
C GLN A 992 15.49 -8.19 35.93
N LEU A 993 14.57 -7.23 35.71
CA LEU A 993 14.87 -5.80 35.73
C LEU A 993 15.65 -5.41 37.00
N ARG A 994 16.85 -4.85 36.80
CA ARG A 994 17.70 -4.26 37.85
C ARG A 994 17.46 -2.76 37.90
N ILE A 995 17.28 -2.23 39.11
CA ILE A 995 16.91 -0.83 39.34
C ILE A 995 18.00 -0.18 40.19
N ASP A 996 18.92 0.51 39.51
CA ASP A 996 19.96 1.30 40.16
C ASP A 996 19.34 2.55 40.77
N THR A 997 19.28 2.61 42.10
CA THR A 997 18.58 3.65 42.87
C THR A 997 19.33 4.98 43.00
N ASP A 998 20.48 5.13 42.32
CA ASP A 998 21.43 6.26 42.53
C ASP A 998 21.53 7.23 41.33
N THR A 999 20.76 7.01 40.25
CA THR A 999 20.71 7.91 39.07
C THR A 999 19.60 8.95 39.16
N SER A 1000 19.87 10.05 39.85
CA SER A 1000 19.08 11.30 39.82
C SER A 1000 19.17 12.06 38.48
N GLN A 1001 19.26 11.33 37.37
CA GLN A 1001 19.27 11.80 35.99
C GLN A 1001 18.46 10.86 35.09
N PHE A 1002 17.13 10.83 35.27
CA PHE A 1002 16.27 10.64 34.12
C PHE A 1002 16.51 11.81 33.16
N GLY A 1003 17.36 11.56 32.15
CA GLY A 1003 17.43 12.42 30.98
C GLY A 1003 16.06 12.50 30.31
N GLN A 1004 15.87 13.48 29.42
CA GLN A 1004 14.63 13.57 28.65
C GLN A 1004 14.33 12.20 28.01
N PRO A 1005 13.05 11.73 28.02
CA PRO A 1005 12.70 10.47 27.39
C PRO A 1005 13.19 10.50 25.93
N PRO A 1006 13.56 9.34 25.36
CA PRO A 1006 13.98 9.30 23.96
C PRO A 1006 12.87 9.94 23.12
N THR A 1007 13.18 11.07 22.48
CA THR A 1007 12.30 11.66 21.47
C THR A 1007 11.94 10.54 20.51
N PRO A 1008 10.65 10.32 20.19
CA PRO A 1008 10.23 9.18 19.41
C PRO A 1008 11.12 9.07 18.19
N GLN A 1009 11.80 7.91 18.05
CA GLN A 1009 12.55 7.68 16.83
C GLN A 1009 11.54 7.82 15.70
N ASN A 1010 11.81 8.71 14.75
CA ASN A 1010 10.93 8.91 13.61
C ASN A 1010 10.91 7.62 12.79
N TYR A 1011 9.98 6.71 13.12
CA TYR A 1011 9.67 5.50 12.39
C TYR A 1011 9.46 5.93 10.95
N ARG A 1012 10.41 5.55 10.10
CA ARG A 1012 10.57 6.25 8.84
C ARG A 1012 9.48 5.77 7.91
N GLU A 1013 8.57 6.68 7.56
CA GLU A 1013 7.81 6.55 6.33
C GLU A 1013 8.82 6.47 5.18
N GLU A 1014 9.13 5.26 4.71
CA GLU A 1014 9.76 5.08 3.41
C GLU A 1014 8.66 5.22 2.34
N HIS A 1015 8.16 6.45 2.23
CA HIS A 1015 7.62 7.04 1.01
C HIS A 1015 8.40 8.33 0.77
N ARG A 1016 9.33 8.29 -0.19
CA ARG A 1016 10.23 9.40 -0.51
C ARG A 1016 10.04 9.83 -1.96
N ASP A 1017 8.89 10.46 -2.21
CA ASP A 1017 8.64 11.12 -3.47
C ASP A 1017 9.71 12.20 -3.75
N SER A 1018 10.07 12.32 -5.02
CA SER A 1018 11.32 12.95 -5.47
C SER A 1018 11.22 14.48 -5.62
N THR A 1019 10.75 15.15 -4.58
CA THR A 1019 10.44 16.59 -4.55
C THR A 1019 11.65 17.52 -4.31
N ASN A 1020 12.81 17.28 -4.95
CA ASN A 1020 13.90 18.26 -4.93
C ASN A 1020 14.87 18.26 -6.14
N MET A 1021 14.33 18.36 -7.36
CA MET A 1021 15.07 18.75 -8.56
C MET A 1021 14.39 19.93 -9.27
N ALA A 1022 14.58 21.14 -8.72
CA ALA A 1022 14.07 22.39 -9.31
C ALA A 1022 15.14 23.50 -9.33
N PHE A 1023 15.08 24.31 -10.39
CA PHE A 1023 16.05 25.34 -10.74
C PHE A 1023 16.06 26.52 -9.75
N ARG A 1024 17.21 27.20 -9.60
CA ARG A 1024 17.31 28.44 -8.80
C ARG A 1024 16.42 29.56 -9.37
N SER A 1025 15.50 30.07 -8.57
CA SER A 1025 14.93 31.42 -8.66
C SER A 1025 15.13 32.17 -7.32
N MET A 1026 15.10 33.50 -7.35
CA MET A 1026 15.63 34.34 -6.26
C MET A 1026 14.54 34.86 -5.30
N ASP A 1027 14.93 34.95 -4.03
CA ASP A 1027 14.53 35.93 -3.00
C ASP A 1027 13.05 36.33 -2.87
N THR A 1028 12.47 36.08 -1.69
CA THR A 1028 12.36 37.15 -0.68
C THR A 1028 12.04 36.58 0.71
N ALA A 1029 12.51 37.25 1.76
CA ALA A 1029 12.21 36.92 3.15
C ALA A 1029 11.55 38.12 3.85
N VAL A 1030 10.56 37.85 4.70
CA VAL A 1030 9.96 38.82 5.63
C VAL A 1030 10.25 38.32 7.04
N ALA A 1031 10.67 39.22 7.93
CA ALA A 1031 11.17 38.88 9.27
C ALA A 1031 10.21 39.30 10.38
N SER A 1032 10.28 38.62 11.54
CA SER A 1032 9.80 39.10 12.84
C SER A 1032 10.62 38.51 14.01
N PRO A 1033 10.64 39.12 15.21
CA PRO A 1033 11.74 38.93 16.18
C PRO A 1033 11.35 38.63 17.66
N GLY A 1034 12.33 38.15 18.45
CA GLY A 1034 12.31 38.07 19.93
C GLY A 1034 13.13 36.86 20.42
N ASN A 1035 14.21 36.96 21.22
CA ASN A 1035 14.38 37.39 22.62
C ASN A 1035 13.66 36.52 23.68
N SER A 1036 14.26 36.17 24.84
CA SER A 1036 15.68 36.15 25.29
C SER A 1036 15.79 35.74 26.78
N THR A 1037 16.67 34.78 27.16
CA THR A 1037 17.36 34.65 28.48
C THR A 1037 18.23 33.36 28.52
N GLN A 1038 19.07 33.11 29.54
CA GLN A 1038 20.39 33.70 29.84
C GLN A 1038 21.11 32.84 30.91
N GLY A 1039 22.45 32.69 30.84
CA GLY A 1039 23.28 32.00 31.85
C GLY A 1039 23.50 30.50 31.58
N GLY A 1040 24.63 29.87 31.98
CA GLY A 1040 25.85 30.42 32.59
C GLY A 1040 27.01 29.40 32.63
N LEU A 1041 28.23 29.87 32.29
CA LEU A 1041 29.51 29.14 32.35
C LEU A 1041 29.97 28.89 33.82
N PRO A 1042 30.89 27.94 34.18
CA PRO A 1042 32.28 27.95 33.65
C PRO A 1042 33.21 26.68 33.73
N LEU A 1043 34.24 26.65 32.83
CA LEU A 1043 35.64 26.15 33.02
C LEU A 1043 35.88 24.65 33.40
N SER A 1044 37.10 24.06 33.32
CA SER A 1044 38.22 24.11 32.34
C SER A 1044 39.35 23.14 32.74
N LYS A 1045 40.14 22.59 31.78
CA LYS A 1045 41.63 22.47 31.83
C LYS A 1045 42.24 21.78 30.60
N SER A 1046 43.56 21.93 30.43
CA SER A 1046 44.33 21.60 29.21
C SER A 1046 45.75 21.10 29.54
N ASN A 1047 46.31 20.20 28.71
CA ASN A 1047 47.74 19.88 28.48
C ASN A 1047 47.79 18.77 27.40
N ARG A 1048 48.81 18.55 26.54
CA ARG A 1048 50.01 19.31 26.10
C ARG A 1048 50.58 18.65 24.82
N ASP A 1049 51.15 19.43 23.91
CA ASP A 1049 51.93 18.99 22.74
C ASP A 1049 53.45 18.81 23.09
N PRO A 1050 54.38 18.58 22.13
CA PRO A 1050 54.58 17.37 21.31
C PRO A 1050 56.08 16.93 21.26
N GLU A 1051 56.46 15.95 20.43
CA GLU A 1051 57.88 15.80 20.02
C GLU A 1051 58.06 15.31 18.56
N GLN A 1052 59.28 15.38 18.02
CA GLN A 1052 59.60 15.37 16.57
C GLN A 1052 60.61 14.28 16.18
N LEU A 1053 60.75 13.97 14.87
CA LEU A 1053 62.04 13.66 14.21
C LEU A 1053 61.93 13.63 12.66
N THR A 1054 63.07 13.72 11.96
CA THR A 1054 63.22 13.70 10.48
C THR A 1054 64.57 13.02 10.11
N ALA A 1055 64.95 12.68 8.86
CA ALA A 1055 64.47 12.96 7.50
C ALA A 1055 64.73 11.70 6.58
N SER A 1056 64.74 11.65 5.24
CA SER A 1056 64.77 12.66 4.15
C SER A 1056 64.18 12.11 2.81
N GLY A 1057 64.88 12.24 1.67
CA GLY A 1057 64.49 11.76 0.32
C GLY A 1057 65.73 11.44 -0.55
N PRO A 1058 65.69 11.43 -1.91
CA PRO A 1058 64.59 11.68 -2.87
C PRO A 1058 64.14 10.40 -3.62
N GLY A 1059 62.94 10.25 -4.19
CA GLY A 1059 62.33 10.97 -5.33
C GLY A 1059 62.12 9.99 -6.52
N ASN A 1060 61.17 10.11 -7.47
CA ASN A 1060 60.16 11.15 -7.75
C ASN A 1060 59.10 10.63 -8.76
N SER A 1061 57.82 10.50 -8.39
CA SER A 1061 56.68 10.49 -9.36
C SER A 1061 55.27 10.56 -8.74
N GLY A 1062 54.58 11.71 -8.90
CA GLY A 1062 53.13 11.76 -9.18
C GLY A 1062 52.09 11.58 -8.06
N GLU A 1063 51.81 12.62 -7.28
CA GLU A 1063 50.59 12.74 -6.45
C GLU A 1063 49.58 13.76 -7.01
N LYS A 1064 48.29 13.61 -6.63
CA LYS A 1064 47.27 14.67 -6.71
C LYS A 1064 46.79 15.02 -5.30
N GLN A 1065 46.92 16.29 -4.92
CA GLN A 1065 46.56 16.78 -3.59
C GLN A 1065 45.04 16.86 -3.36
N HIS A 1066 44.58 16.51 -2.16
CA HIS A 1066 43.30 16.97 -1.63
C HIS A 1066 43.30 18.50 -1.46
N LYS A 1067 42.16 19.14 -1.73
CA LYS A 1067 41.96 20.58 -1.48
C LYS A 1067 41.13 20.81 -0.21
N GLN A 1068 41.58 21.75 0.61
CA GLN A 1068 40.80 22.28 1.74
C GLN A 1068 39.69 23.24 1.24
N PRO A 1069 38.59 23.40 1.99
CA PRO A 1069 37.51 24.32 1.64
C PRO A 1069 37.95 25.80 1.79
N ILE A 1070 37.51 26.64 0.86
CA ILE A 1070 37.87 28.06 0.78
C ILE A 1070 36.91 28.90 1.64
N ARG A 1071 37.45 29.67 2.59
CA ARG A 1071 36.73 30.81 3.20
C ARG A 1071 36.55 31.91 2.15
N VAL A 1072 35.33 32.42 1.99
CA VAL A 1072 35.00 33.49 1.05
C VAL A 1072 34.85 34.81 1.80
N ASP A 1073 35.69 35.78 1.48
CA ASP A 1073 35.62 37.14 2.02
C ASP A 1073 34.34 37.90 1.58
N PRO A 1074 33.85 38.86 2.38
CA PRO A 1074 32.63 39.61 2.07
C PRO A 1074 32.75 40.41 0.77
N LYS A 1075 31.72 40.33 -0.07
CA LYS A 1075 31.65 41.03 -1.36
C LYS A 1075 31.34 42.52 -1.17
N VAL A 1076 32.19 43.39 -1.73
CA VAL A 1076 32.01 44.85 -1.74
C VAL A 1076 30.69 45.24 -2.42
N GLY A 1077 29.91 46.10 -1.76
CA GLY A 1077 28.60 46.55 -2.22
C GLY A 1077 28.67 47.49 -3.42
N ARG A 1078 27.68 47.40 -4.33
CA ARG A 1078 27.61 48.21 -5.57
C ARG A 1078 27.72 49.74 -5.34
N ASN A 1079 27.38 50.24 -4.16
CA ASN A 1079 27.44 51.66 -3.78
C ASN A 1079 28.67 52.08 -2.94
N GLU A 1080 29.54 51.13 -2.57
CA GLU A 1080 30.76 51.35 -1.80
C GLU A 1080 31.95 51.71 -2.70
N THR A 1081 33.05 52.18 -2.13
CA THR A 1081 34.28 52.54 -2.85
C THR A 1081 34.90 51.31 -3.51
N CYS A 1082 35.27 51.41 -4.79
CA CYS A 1082 35.80 50.27 -5.54
C CYS A 1082 37.20 49.87 -5.04
N PRO A 1083 37.46 48.59 -4.70
CA PRO A 1083 38.70 48.16 -4.04
C PRO A 1083 39.96 48.25 -4.94
N CYS A 1084 39.80 48.54 -6.24
CA CYS A 1084 40.92 48.83 -7.15
C CYS A 1084 41.55 50.23 -6.96
N GLY A 1085 41.21 50.95 -5.88
CA GLY A 1085 41.81 52.24 -5.54
C GLY A 1085 41.34 53.44 -6.38
N SER A 1086 40.39 53.27 -7.30
CA SER A 1086 39.98 54.31 -8.26
C SER A 1086 39.18 55.49 -7.70
N GLY A 1087 38.89 55.50 -6.38
CA GLY A 1087 38.07 56.52 -5.70
C GLY A 1087 36.58 56.54 -6.08
N LYS A 1088 36.17 55.77 -7.10
CA LYS A 1088 34.79 55.69 -7.60
C LYS A 1088 34.01 54.59 -6.88
N LYS A 1089 32.68 54.71 -6.84
CA LYS A 1089 31.80 53.63 -6.36
C LYS A 1089 31.89 52.39 -7.25
N PHE A 1090 31.78 51.18 -6.69
CA PHE A 1090 31.98 49.92 -7.41
C PHE A 1090 31.19 49.83 -8.73
N LYS A 1091 29.89 50.16 -8.71
CA LYS A 1091 29.01 50.21 -9.91
C LYS A 1091 29.36 51.28 -10.96
N ARG A 1092 30.38 52.10 -10.71
CA ARG A 1092 30.95 53.10 -11.63
C ARG A 1092 32.45 52.88 -11.86
N CYS A 1093 32.92 51.65 -11.61
CA CYS A 1093 34.27 51.19 -11.94
C CYS A 1093 34.21 49.71 -12.35
N CYS A 1094 34.74 48.77 -11.55
CA CYS A 1094 34.77 47.34 -11.91
C CYS A 1094 33.37 46.72 -12.05
N GLY A 1095 32.39 47.22 -11.29
CA GLY A 1095 30.97 46.84 -11.36
C GLY A 1095 30.16 47.52 -12.47
N ILE A 1096 30.79 47.99 -13.55
CA ILE A 1096 30.07 48.48 -14.75
C ILE A 1096 29.70 47.30 -15.67
N ASN A 1097 30.57 46.29 -15.79
CA ASN A 1097 30.38 45.10 -16.63
C ASN A 1097 30.24 43.81 -15.78
N SER A 1098 29.68 43.91 -14.57
CA SER A 1098 29.40 42.78 -13.65
C SER A 1098 28.21 43.00 -12.72
#